data_AF-A0A970AHF8-F1
#
_entry.id   AF-A0A970AHF8-F1
#
_cell.length_a   1.000
_cell.length_b   1.000
_cell.length_c   1.000
_cell.angle_alpha   90.00
_cell.angle_beta   90.00
_cell.angle_gamma   90.00
#
_symmetry.space_group_name_H-M   'P 1'
#
loop_
_entity.id
_entity.type
_entity.pdbx_description
1 polymer ?
#
loop_
_entity_poly.entity_id
_entity_poly.type
_entity_poly.pdbx_seq_one_letter_code
_entity_poly.pdbx_strand_id
1 'polypeptide(L)'
;MSKIQRAPRYLLILMLLLTLIGWSSFAWAAETSLTILFTHDLHDHLLPYTTLRPDGQLQTLGGYARLQTAINQYREIDPELLLLDAGDFSMGTLFQTIFATEAPQLILMGQMGYDAITFGNHEFDFRATGLADALSIAKIKNKPLPPITIANVIFPTNHLGKMTSSLVQLKNAMESYPVKEYIILERKGVKIGVFGLMGVDAASNAPMSEVVFTDPIENAKRIVSLLLNEEKVDLIICLSHSGTSGTSPNTEDEILAKQVPEIDIIISGHSHTTLTEPIIVGKTIIGSASEYGENLGVIKIKQIADQSWALQEYYLQTIDESLSEDPIMAELVKDYQQIVQRDYLNHFNLEFDQVVAYSPFNFTPSSEVGEEHAEEPLGNLISDAYIHAVKLAEGDNYEPIAVAISPNGTIRGSFVAGDITVADVFIVSSLGIGSDGIPGYPLISVYLTGKELKTLAEVDASVTPIMKAAQLYIAGLSYTFNPNRLIFNKVTEVYLQNPDGSLEEIDDNKLYRLVGGLYAGQMLPVINDKSFGLLSIVPKNKAGEPVVNFEDQIIRDHNDREVKEWYAIAQYLQSFEPDNGKPIIPDYYSQAQGRKNIEHSKNIFALISKPNKIALAVYSLVILIILLLLLIFAKVAKRIRSISK
;
A
#
# COMPACT_ATOMS: atom_id res chain seq x y z
N MET A 1 96.52 23.97 -26.22
CA MET A 1 96.06 22.60 -25.87
C MET A 1 96.34 22.41 -24.39
N SER A 2 95.48 21.93 -23.48
CA SER A 2 94.15 21.30 -23.52
C SER A 2 93.60 21.42 -22.07
N LYS A 3 92.61 22.26 -21.79
CA LYS A 3 91.18 21.91 -21.59
C LYS A 3 90.88 20.52 -20.99
N ILE A 4 90.09 20.59 -19.91
CA ILE A 4 89.12 19.60 -19.35
C ILE A 4 89.65 18.72 -18.22
N GLN A 5 89.15 19.01 -17.01
CA GLN A 5 88.58 18.02 -16.07
C GLN A 5 87.86 18.76 -14.92
N ARG A 6 86.60 19.14 -15.16
CA ARG A 6 85.63 19.53 -14.12
C ARG A 6 84.33 18.80 -14.39
N ALA A 7 84.31 17.49 -14.15
CA ALA A 7 83.11 16.66 -14.34
C ALA A 7 82.96 15.56 -13.26
N PRO A 8 82.71 15.93 -11.98
CA PRO A 8 82.00 14.97 -11.12
C PRO A 8 80.82 15.55 -10.34
N ARG A 9 80.53 16.86 -10.39
CA ARG A 9 79.42 17.45 -9.61
C ARG A 9 78.06 17.37 -10.31
N TYR A 10 78.01 17.53 -11.63
CA TYR A 10 76.74 17.49 -12.37
C TYR A 10 76.20 16.06 -12.53
N LEU A 11 77.06 15.05 -12.56
CA LEU A 11 76.64 13.64 -12.67
C LEU A 11 75.96 13.14 -11.37
N LEU A 12 76.45 13.58 -10.21
CA LEU A 12 75.86 13.25 -8.91
C LEU A 12 74.51 13.94 -8.70
N ILE A 13 74.38 15.20 -9.14
CA ILE A 13 73.11 15.95 -9.08
C ILE A 13 72.08 15.34 -10.04
N LEU A 14 72.50 14.90 -11.23
CA LEU A 14 71.63 14.21 -12.18
C LEU A 14 71.19 12.83 -11.65
N MET A 15 72.08 12.08 -10.98
CA MET A 15 71.71 10.81 -10.32
C MET A 15 70.75 11.02 -9.14
N LEU A 16 70.93 12.07 -8.32
CA LEU A 16 70.00 12.40 -7.24
C LEU A 16 68.62 12.85 -7.76
N LEU A 17 68.59 13.61 -8.86
CA LEU A 17 67.35 14.00 -9.54
C LEU A 17 66.65 12.80 -10.18
N LEU A 18 67.40 11.86 -10.77
CA LEU A 18 66.84 10.63 -11.35
C LEU A 18 66.31 9.66 -10.28
N THR A 19 66.88 9.63 -9.07
CA THR A 19 66.31 8.87 -7.94
C THR A 19 65.07 9.53 -7.34
N LEU A 20 64.94 10.86 -7.43
CA LEU A 20 63.75 11.61 -6.99
C LEU A 20 62.60 11.54 -8.00
N ILE A 21 62.86 11.23 -9.27
CA ILE A 21 61.84 11.04 -10.31
C ILE A 21 61.35 9.57 -10.38
N GLY A 22 62.05 8.63 -9.72
CA GLY A 22 61.74 7.20 -9.74
C GLY A 22 60.68 6.72 -8.74
N TRP A 23 60.14 7.60 -7.89
CA TRP A 23 58.96 7.34 -7.06
C TRP A 23 57.78 8.18 -7.53
N SER A 24 57.46 8.14 -8.83
CA SER A 24 56.06 8.21 -9.19
C SER A 24 55.43 6.93 -8.68
N SER A 25 54.92 6.99 -7.45
CA SER A 25 53.90 6.06 -6.98
C SER A 25 52.86 6.01 -8.10
N PHE A 26 52.85 4.94 -8.87
CA PHE A 26 51.63 4.51 -9.53
C PHE A 26 50.68 4.20 -8.37
N ALA A 27 50.02 5.24 -7.85
CA ALA A 27 48.78 5.06 -7.16
C ALA A 27 47.87 4.41 -8.20
N TRP A 28 47.79 3.07 -8.15
CA TRP A 28 46.56 2.43 -8.56
C TRP A 28 45.50 3.13 -7.74
N ALA A 29 44.75 4.04 -8.37
CA ALA A 29 43.56 4.59 -7.76
C ALA A 29 42.73 3.35 -7.38
N ALA A 30 42.60 3.07 -6.10
CA ALA A 30 41.73 2.00 -5.64
C ALA A 30 40.35 2.31 -6.25
N GLU A 31 39.78 1.36 -7.00
CA GLU A 31 38.45 1.55 -7.58
C GLU A 31 37.47 1.82 -6.43
N THR A 32 36.85 3.00 -6.40
CA THR A 32 35.89 3.37 -5.35
C THR A 32 34.62 2.54 -5.52
N SER A 33 34.25 1.77 -4.49
CA SER A 33 33.04 0.95 -4.47
C SER A 33 32.13 1.29 -3.29
N LEU A 34 30.83 1.36 -3.54
CA LEU A 34 29.81 1.62 -2.53
C LEU A 34 28.86 0.42 -2.42
N THR A 35 28.50 0.09 -1.18
CA THR A 35 27.45 -0.88 -0.85
C THR A 35 26.24 -0.10 -0.36
N ILE A 36 25.08 -0.34 -0.96
CA ILE A 36 23.81 0.26 -0.60
C ILE A 36 22.87 -0.87 -0.22
N LEU A 37 22.43 -0.85 1.02
CA LEU A 37 21.37 -1.68 1.55
C LEU A 37 20.07 -0.87 1.51
N PHE A 38 18.96 -1.50 1.14
CA PHE A 38 17.69 -0.81 1.09
C PHE A 38 16.49 -1.68 1.45
N THR A 39 15.46 -1.01 1.96
CA THR A 39 14.12 -1.53 2.21
C THR A 39 13.07 -0.54 1.71
N HIS A 40 11.82 -0.96 1.70
CA HIS A 40 10.62 -0.12 1.54
C HIS A 40 9.41 -0.95 1.98
N ASP A 41 8.25 -0.31 2.16
CA ASP A 41 6.98 -0.97 2.45
C ASP A 41 7.08 -1.97 3.62
N LEU A 42 7.84 -1.59 4.67
CA LEU A 42 8.00 -2.43 5.85
C LEU A 42 6.67 -2.63 6.60
N HIS A 43 5.71 -1.72 6.40
CA HIS A 43 4.34 -1.79 6.92
C HIS A 43 4.26 -2.29 8.35
N ASP A 44 5.10 -1.73 9.21
CA ASP A 44 5.06 -1.99 10.63
C ASP A 44 5.33 -3.47 11.05
N HIS A 45 5.89 -4.30 10.16
CA HIS A 45 6.25 -5.70 10.44
C HIS A 45 7.52 -5.80 11.31
N LEU A 46 7.43 -5.32 12.55
CA LEU A 46 8.51 -5.36 13.53
C LEU A 46 8.81 -6.80 13.97
N LEU A 47 7.78 -7.65 14.01
CA LEU A 47 7.86 -9.08 14.28
C LEU A 47 7.83 -9.89 12.97
N PRO A 48 8.42 -11.09 12.95
CA PRO A 48 8.27 -12.01 11.81
C PRO A 48 6.80 -12.40 11.59
N TYR A 49 6.43 -12.65 10.34
CA TYR A 49 5.09 -13.11 9.95
C TYR A 49 5.20 -14.42 9.16
N THR A 50 4.14 -15.22 9.19
CA THR A 50 4.09 -16.48 8.44
C THR A 50 3.21 -16.32 7.22
N THR A 51 3.71 -16.73 6.05
CA THR A 51 2.99 -16.66 4.79
C THR A 51 3.11 -17.95 3.99
N LEU A 52 2.20 -18.14 3.04
CA LEU A 52 2.23 -19.25 2.09
C LEU A 52 3.05 -18.85 0.86
N ARG A 53 4.13 -19.58 0.60
CA ARG A 53 4.98 -19.40 -0.58
C ARG A 53 4.30 -19.96 -1.84
N PRO A 54 4.70 -19.54 -3.05
CA PRO A 54 4.16 -20.07 -4.30
C PRO A 54 4.33 -21.59 -4.51
N ASP A 55 5.25 -22.24 -3.78
CA ASP A 55 5.45 -23.69 -3.78
C ASP A 55 4.51 -24.44 -2.80
N GLY A 56 3.63 -23.70 -2.11
CA GLY A 56 2.66 -24.22 -1.15
C GLY A 56 3.22 -24.47 0.25
N GLN A 57 4.47 -24.08 0.53
CA GLN A 57 5.06 -24.22 1.87
C GLN A 57 4.84 -22.95 2.71
N LEU A 58 4.63 -23.15 4.01
CA LEU A 58 4.63 -22.05 4.96
C LEU A 58 6.06 -21.61 5.25
N GLN A 59 6.30 -20.31 5.26
CA GLN A 59 7.58 -19.72 5.62
C GLN A 59 7.37 -18.52 6.54
N THR A 60 8.20 -18.43 7.58
CA THR A 60 8.25 -17.26 8.47
C THR A 60 9.32 -16.30 7.98
N LEU A 61 8.92 -15.07 7.68
CA LEU A 61 9.72 -14.03 7.03
C LEU A 61 9.76 -12.75 7.87
N GLY A 62 10.74 -11.90 7.58
CA GLY A 62 10.83 -10.54 8.11
C GLY A 62 11.18 -10.45 9.59
N GLY A 63 10.74 -9.36 10.20
CA GLY A 63 11.05 -9.00 11.59
C GLY A 63 12.33 -8.17 11.72
N TYR A 64 12.23 -7.06 12.44
CA TYR A 64 13.32 -6.08 12.58
C TYR A 64 14.56 -6.66 13.25
N ALA A 65 14.40 -7.62 14.17
CA ALA A 65 15.53 -8.24 14.84
C ALA A 65 16.37 -9.12 13.89
N ARG A 66 15.75 -9.84 12.94
CA ARG A 66 16.48 -10.61 11.92
C ARG A 66 17.08 -9.70 10.86
N LEU A 67 16.32 -8.68 10.45
CA LEU A 67 16.78 -7.64 9.53
C LEU A 67 18.03 -6.93 10.09
N GLN A 68 18.04 -6.59 11.39
CA GLN A 68 19.20 -6.00 12.07
C GLN A 68 20.43 -6.92 12.03
N THR A 69 20.26 -8.23 12.21
CA THR A 69 21.36 -9.20 12.08
C THR A 69 21.93 -9.20 10.66
N ALA A 70 21.08 -9.23 9.63
CA ALA A 70 21.54 -9.15 8.24
C ALA A 70 22.31 -7.85 7.98
N ILE A 71 21.77 -6.71 8.39
CA ILE A 71 22.44 -5.40 8.28
C ILE A 71 23.81 -5.41 8.97
N ASN A 72 23.91 -5.99 10.17
CA ASN A 72 25.16 -6.07 10.91
C ASN A 72 26.21 -6.93 10.19
N GLN A 73 25.82 -8.05 9.58
CA GLN A 73 26.74 -8.87 8.78
C GLN A 73 27.34 -8.10 7.60
N TYR A 74 26.55 -7.25 6.94
CA TYR A 74 27.07 -6.37 5.89
C TYR A 74 27.98 -5.27 6.44
N ARG A 75 27.63 -4.68 7.58
CA ARG A 75 28.45 -3.64 8.23
C ARG A 75 29.79 -4.16 8.74
N GLU A 76 29.89 -5.44 9.11
CA GLU A 76 31.17 -6.08 9.43
C GLU A 76 32.12 -6.11 8.22
N ILE A 77 31.57 -6.22 7.01
CA ILE A 77 32.33 -6.23 5.75
C ILE A 77 32.61 -4.81 5.26
N ASP A 78 31.60 -3.94 5.31
CA ASP A 78 31.65 -2.55 4.84
C ASP A 78 31.03 -1.59 5.87
N PRO A 79 31.81 -1.07 6.84
CA PRO A 79 31.32 -0.15 7.87
C PRO A 79 30.81 1.19 7.33
N GLU A 80 31.17 1.53 6.09
CA GLU A 80 30.75 2.76 5.40
C GLU A 80 29.64 2.51 4.36
N LEU A 81 28.94 1.37 4.44
CA LEU A 81 27.75 1.14 3.62
C LEU A 81 26.65 2.18 3.89
N LEU A 82 25.73 2.31 2.93
CA LEU A 82 24.50 3.09 3.10
C LEU A 82 23.34 2.16 3.43
N LEU A 83 22.47 2.59 4.34
CA LEU A 83 21.18 1.94 4.61
C LEU A 83 20.03 2.91 4.37
N LEU A 84 19.14 2.58 3.44
CA LEU A 84 18.11 3.50 2.93
C LEU A 84 16.72 2.87 2.97
N ASP A 85 15.67 3.68 3.12
CA ASP A 85 14.27 3.22 3.04
C ASP A 85 13.42 4.11 2.13
N ALA A 86 12.60 3.50 1.27
CA ALA A 86 11.73 4.23 0.34
C ALA A 86 10.28 4.41 0.79
N GLY A 87 9.99 4.43 2.10
CA GLY A 87 8.69 4.82 2.66
C GLY A 87 7.74 3.65 2.92
N ASP A 88 6.57 3.96 3.49
CA ASP A 88 5.60 2.99 4.02
C ASP A 88 6.21 2.06 5.09
N PHE A 89 6.92 2.67 6.03
CA PHE A 89 7.40 1.96 7.21
C PHE A 89 6.32 1.81 8.29
N SER A 90 5.24 2.58 8.20
CA SER A 90 4.09 2.54 9.10
C SER A 90 2.87 1.84 8.48
N MET A 91 1.84 1.60 9.31
CA MET A 91 0.59 0.87 9.01
C MET A 91 0.80 -0.60 8.65
N GLY A 92 -0.02 -1.50 9.21
CA GLY A 92 -0.04 -2.91 8.81
C GLY A 92 -0.27 -3.86 9.98
N THR A 93 0.42 -3.66 11.10
CA THR A 93 0.31 -4.53 12.28
C THR A 93 -0.19 -3.76 13.51
N LEU A 94 -0.29 -4.42 14.67
CA LEU A 94 -0.70 -3.80 15.93
C LEU A 94 0.26 -2.71 16.42
N PHE A 95 1.54 -2.67 16.02
CA PHE A 95 2.45 -1.62 16.47
C PHE A 95 2.07 -0.23 15.92
N GLN A 96 1.30 -0.20 14.84
CA GLN A 96 0.75 1.02 14.26
C GLN A 96 -0.13 1.77 15.26
N THR A 97 -0.76 1.05 16.22
CA THR A 97 -1.73 1.66 17.13
C THR A 97 -1.08 2.62 18.12
N ILE A 98 0.25 2.56 18.21
CA ILE A 98 1.08 3.45 19.03
C ILE A 98 1.98 4.35 18.16
N PHE A 99 1.72 4.46 16.85
CA PHE A 99 2.51 5.30 15.93
C PHE A 99 2.56 6.76 16.39
N ALA A 100 1.41 7.36 16.64
CA ALA A 100 1.31 8.76 17.05
C ALA A 100 1.76 9.02 18.51
N THR A 101 1.74 7.99 19.36
CA THR A 101 2.00 8.13 20.81
C THR A 101 3.40 7.70 21.23
N GLU A 102 4.04 6.81 20.47
CA GLU A 102 5.33 6.21 20.80
C GLU A 102 6.35 6.26 19.64
N ALA A 103 5.89 6.40 18.40
CA ALA A 103 6.72 6.44 17.18
C ALA A 103 7.75 5.31 17.07
N PRO A 104 7.38 4.03 17.29
CA PRO A 104 8.33 2.92 17.35
C PRO A 104 9.15 2.78 16.07
N GLN A 105 8.54 2.91 14.90
CA GLN A 105 9.18 2.72 13.60
C GLN A 105 10.35 3.70 13.41
N LEU A 106 10.11 5.00 13.64
CA LEU A 106 11.17 6.03 13.53
C LEU A 106 12.32 5.77 14.51
N ILE A 107 12.02 5.35 15.73
CA ILE A 107 13.04 5.11 16.76
C ILE A 107 13.86 3.85 16.43
N LEU A 108 13.19 2.77 16.03
CA LEU A 108 13.84 1.51 15.69
C LEU A 108 14.68 1.68 14.43
N MET A 109 14.17 2.30 13.37
CA MET A 109 14.97 2.60 12.16
C MET A 109 16.17 3.51 12.47
N GLY A 110 16.01 4.46 13.40
CA GLY A 110 17.12 5.29 13.87
C GLY A 110 18.19 4.49 14.62
N GLN A 111 17.78 3.54 15.46
CA GLN A 111 18.68 2.61 16.15
C GLN A 111 19.33 1.61 15.20
N MET A 112 18.62 1.18 14.16
CA MET A 112 19.14 0.37 13.07
C MET A 112 20.16 1.11 12.23
N GLY A 113 20.22 2.45 12.33
CA GLY A 113 21.20 3.29 11.64
C GLY A 113 20.86 3.49 10.16
N TYR A 114 19.58 3.68 9.83
CA TYR A 114 19.19 4.16 8.51
C TYR A 114 19.78 5.56 8.26
N ASP A 115 20.45 5.71 7.12
CA ASP A 115 21.12 6.95 6.71
C ASP A 115 20.15 7.96 6.10
N ALA A 116 19.09 7.48 5.46
CA ALA A 116 17.99 8.30 4.95
C ALA A 116 16.74 7.44 4.74
N ILE A 117 15.59 8.02 5.04
CA ILE A 117 14.28 7.46 4.70
C ILE A 117 13.44 8.51 3.97
N THR A 118 12.35 8.09 3.31
CA THR A 118 11.30 8.99 2.83
C THR A 118 9.95 8.63 3.45
N PHE A 119 8.91 9.39 3.11
CA PHE A 119 7.54 9.06 3.45
C PHE A 119 6.87 8.37 2.26
N GLY A 120 6.13 7.32 2.55
CA GLY A 120 5.11 6.75 1.70
C GLY A 120 3.73 7.26 2.06
N ASN A 121 2.70 6.75 1.39
CA ASN A 121 1.33 7.21 1.59
C ASN A 121 0.79 6.84 2.98
N HIS A 122 1.21 5.71 3.54
CA HIS A 122 0.71 5.19 4.81
C HIS A 122 1.19 5.97 6.04
N GLU A 123 2.28 6.75 5.93
CA GLU A 123 2.67 7.70 6.98
C GLU A 123 1.60 8.79 7.22
N PHE A 124 0.65 8.96 6.30
CA PHE A 124 -0.45 9.93 6.39
C PHE A 124 -1.82 9.32 6.74
N ASP A 125 -1.90 8.03 7.05
CA ASP A 125 -3.17 7.34 7.33
C ASP A 125 -3.88 7.86 8.58
N PHE A 126 -3.13 8.25 9.60
CA PHE A 126 -3.64 8.98 10.76
C PHE A 126 -3.76 10.49 10.52
N ARG A 127 -3.89 10.89 9.25
CA ARG A 127 -4.03 12.27 8.78
C ARG A 127 -2.79 13.11 9.13
N ALA A 128 -2.85 14.41 8.85
CA ALA A 128 -1.75 15.33 9.14
C ALA A 128 -1.35 15.35 10.63
N THR A 129 -2.32 15.19 11.54
CA THR A 129 -2.07 15.21 12.99
C THR A 129 -1.29 13.98 13.47
N GLY A 130 -1.64 12.78 13.00
CA GLY A 130 -0.96 11.55 13.44
C GLY A 130 0.52 11.53 13.07
N LEU A 131 0.86 11.95 11.84
CA LEU A 131 2.25 12.11 11.43
C LEU A 131 2.96 13.20 12.24
N ALA A 132 2.29 14.33 12.50
CA ALA A 132 2.86 15.41 13.30
C ALA A 132 3.19 14.96 14.73
N ASP A 133 2.29 14.18 15.33
CA ASP A 133 2.45 13.65 16.69
C ASP A 133 3.59 12.63 16.74
N ALA A 134 3.64 11.69 15.78
CA ALA A 134 4.73 10.71 15.68
C ALA A 134 6.10 11.39 15.56
N LEU A 135 6.25 12.38 14.67
CA LEU A 135 7.49 13.16 14.52
C LEU A 135 7.86 13.91 15.81
N SER A 136 6.86 14.52 16.47
CA SER A 136 7.06 15.26 17.71
C SER A 136 7.49 14.36 18.87
N ILE A 137 6.83 13.22 19.05
CA ILE A 137 7.14 12.24 20.09
C ILE A 137 8.52 11.62 19.85
N ALA A 138 8.82 11.21 18.61
CA ALA A 138 10.13 10.69 18.25
C ALA A 138 11.23 11.69 18.66
N LYS A 139 11.02 12.98 18.40
CA LYS A 139 11.96 14.04 18.78
C LYS A 139 12.08 14.21 20.30
N ILE A 140 10.96 14.19 21.03
CA ILE A 140 10.92 14.31 22.50
C ILE A 140 11.67 13.17 23.19
N LYS A 141 11.55 11.94 22.67
CA LYS A 141 12.22 10.75 23.22
C LYS A 141 13.75 10.82 23.10
N ASN A 142 14.29 11.70 22.25
CA ASN A 142 15.72 11.99 22.13
C ASN A 142 16.57 10.72 21.92
N LYS A 143 16.07 9.81 21.07
CA LYS A 143 16.77 8.61 20.59
C LYS A 143 17.46 8.90 19.25
N PRO A 144 18.35 8.01 18.76
CA PRO A 144 18.76 8.04 17.37
C PRO A 144 17.53 7.99 16.46
N LEU A 145 17.54 8.81 15.41
CA LEU A 145 16.42 8.98 14.49
C LEU A 145 16.96 9.04 13.06
N PRO A 146 16.28 8.41 12.08
CA PRO A 146 16.71 8.46 10.70
C PRO A 146 16.45 9.86 10.13
N PRO A 147 17.37 10.41 9.31
CA PRO A 147 17.08 11.57 8.48
C PRO A 147 15.93 11.28 7.52
N ILE A 148 15.00 12.22 7.37
CA ILE A 148 13.85 12.06 6.47
C ILE A 148 13.99 13.06 5.32
N THR A 149 13.78 12.57 4.09
CA THR A 149 13.72 13.39 2.89
C THR A 149 12.39 13.28 2.15
N ILE A 150 11.82 14.40 1.72
CA ILE A 150 10.65 14.45 0.82
C ILE A 150 10.63 15.81 0.10
N ALA A 151 10.67 15.80 -1.23
CA ALA A 151 10.92 17.00 -2.04
C ALA A 151 9.68 17.62 -2.70
N ASN A 152 8.55 16.91 -2.73
CA ASN A 152 7.37 17.34 -3.50
C ASN A 152 6.12 17.61 -2.65
N VAL A 153 6.27 17.90 -1.36
CA VAL A 153 5.16 18.24 -0.44
C VAL A 153 4.97 19.75 -0.35
N ILE A 154 3.73 20.23 -0.49
CA ILE A 154 3.35 21.62 -0.19
C ILE A 154 2.18 21.66 0.81
N PHE A 155 2.15 22.74 1.60
CA PHE A 155 1.10 23.00 2.59
C PHE A 155 0.08 23.98 2.01
N PRO A 156 -1.11 23.52 1.58
CA PRO A 156 -2.09 24.40 0.96
C PRO A 156 -2.66 25.40 1.96
N THR A 157 -3.08 26.56 1.44
CA THR A 157 -3.78 27.59 2.22
C THR A 157 -5.15 27.87 1.61
N ASN A 158 -6.11 28.27 2.44
CA ASN A 158 -7.40 28.74 1.96
C ASN A 158 -7.28 30.10 1.22
N HIS A 159 -8.39 30.61 0.70
CA HIS A 159 -8.44 31.90 -0.02
C HIS A 159 -7.96 33.13 0.81
N LEU A 160 -7.78 32.99 2.13
CA LEU A 160 -7.24 34.00 3.03
C LEU A 160 -5.75 33.78 3.35
N GLY A 161 -5.09 32.82 2.71
CA GLY A 161 -3.69 32.47 2.97
C GLY A 161 -3.47 31.74 4.30
N LYS A 162 -4.50 31.12 4.89
CA LYS A 162 -4.39 30.37 6.16
C LYS A 162 -4.39 28.86 5.92
N MET A 163 -3.47 28.16 6.57
CA MET A 163 -3.46 26.70 6.71
C MET A 163 -4.50 26.25 7.76
N THR A 164 -4.91 24.98 7.70
CA THR A 164 -5.65 24.33 8.80
C THR A 164 -4.76 24.17 10.02
N SER A 165 -5.36 23.98 11.20
CA SER A 165 -4.59 23.78 12.45
C SER A 165 -3.71 22.54 12.40
N SER A 166 -4.20 21.47 11.79
CA SER A 166 -3.48 20.21 11.55
C SER A 166 -2.29 20.39 10.61
N LEU A 167 -2.44 21.14 9.50
CA LEU A 167 -1.31 21.45 8.62
C LEU A 167 -0.26 22.35 9.29
N VAL A 168 -0.67 23.30 10.13
CA VAL A 168 0.28 24.08 10.95
C VAL A 168 1.07 23.18 11.89
N GLN A 169 0.39 22.24 12.55
CA GLN A 169 1.04 21.28 13.44
C GLN A 169 2.04 20.39 12.70
N LEU A 170 1.63 19.80 11.56
CA LEU A 170 2.50 18.97 10.73
C LEU A 170 3.72 19.74 10.23
N LYS A 171 3.53 20.95 9.71
CA LYS A 171 4.64 21.79 9.24
C LYS A 171 5.65 22.06 10.35
N ASN A 172 5.18 22.41 11.55
CA ASN A 172 6.05 22.64 12.70
C ASN A 172 6.77 21.37 13.16
N ALA A 173 6.09 20.22 13.16
CA ALA A 173 6.68 18.94 13.52
C ALA A 173 7.77 18.51 12.52
N MET A 174 7.52 18.67 11.21
CA MET A 174 8.49 18.42 10.15
C MET A 174 9.73 19.33 10.28
N GLU A 175 9.54 20.62 10.60
CA GLU A 175 10.66 21.54 10.88
C GLU A 175 11.45 21.16 12.13
N SER A 176 10.77 20.67 13.18
CA SER A 176 11.40 20.25 14.45
C SER A 176 12.14 18.91 14.34
N TYR A 177 11.65 17.99 13.50
CA TYR A 177 12.27 16.69 13.18
C TYR A 177 13.45 16.78 12.19
N PRO A 178 13.84 17.99 11.77
CA PRO A 178 14.27 18.37 10.40
C PRO A 178 14.01 17.38 9.25
N VAL A 179 12.77 17.32 8.76
CA VAL A 179 12.47 16.77 7.43
C VAL A 179 12.98 17.73 6.35
N LYS A 180 13.72 17.23 5.37
CA LYS A 180 14.37 18.05 4.31
C LYS A 180 13.94 17.61 2.92
N GLU A 181 14.15 18.44 1.91
CA GLU A 181 13.93 18.01 0.52
C GLU A 181 15.00 17.02 0.07
N TYR A 182 16.25 17.24 0.51
CA TYR A 182 17.40 16.37 0.26
C TYR A 182 18.40 16.44 1.41
N ILE A 183 19.30 15.47 1.45
CA ILE A 183 20.48 15.46 2.32
C ILE A 183 21.74 15.11 1.53
N ILE A 184 22.87 15.44 2.11
CA ILE A 184 24.20 15.09 1.59
C ILE A 184 24.85 14.14 2.58
N LEU A 185 25.32 13.01 2.07
CA LEU A 185 26.12 12.03 2.80
C LEU A 185 27.51 11.97 2.19
N GLU A 186 28.52 11.60 3.00
CA GLU A 186 29.87 11.33 2.51
C GLU A 186 30.28 9.94 2.96
N ARG A 187 30.71 9.09 2.01
CA ARG A 187 31.21 7.73 2.26
C ARG A 187 32.40 7.48 1.36
N LYS A 188 33.52 7.00 1.91
CA LYS A 188 34.73 6.66 1.13
C LYS A 188 35.19 7.79 0.19
N GLY A 189 34.99 9.05 0.61
CA GLY A 189 35.33 10.25 -0.18
C GLY A 189 34.37 10.58 -1.34
N VAL A 190 33.21 9.94 -1.41
CA VAL A 190 32.14 10.20 -2.38
C VAL A 190 31.08 11.09 -1.74
N LYS A 191 30.74 12.22 -2.36
CA LYS A 191 29.64 13.09 -1.95
C LYS A 191 28.33 12.61 -2.57
N ILE A 192 27.38 12.17 -1.75
CA ILE A 192 26.16 11.48 -2.19
C ILE A 192 24.94 12.36 -1.86
N GLY A 193 24.18 12.73 -2.88
CA GLY A 193 22.91 13.42 -2.72
C GLY A 193 21.76 12.43 -2.62
N VAL A 194 20.97 12.49 -1.53
CA VAL A 194 19.80 11.64 -1.33
C VAL A 194 18.56 12.52 -1.19
N PHE A 195 17.50 12.21 -1.93
CA PHE A 195 16.22 12.92 -1.85
C PHE A 195 15.04 11.98 -2.02
N GLY A 196 13.89 12.36 -1.47
CA GLY A 196 12.67 11.54 -1.46
C GLY A 196 11.56 12.12 -2.32
N LEU A 197 10.70 11.25 -2.88
CA LEU A 197 9.52 11.64 -3.67
C LEU A 197 8.31 10.77 -3.35
N MET A 198 7.12 11.39 -3.39
CA MET A 198 5.83 10.69 -3.45
C MET A 198 5.33 10.66 -4.90
N GLY A 199 4.98 9.48 -5.42
CA GLY A 199 4.38 9.32 -6.75
C GLY A 199 2.93 9.78 -6.82
N VAL A 200 2.38 9.86 -8.03
CA VAL A 200 0.99 10.29 -8.27
C VAL A 200 -0.01 9.23 -7.79
N ASP A 201 0.25 7.96 -8.08
CA ASP A 201 -0.59 6.84 -7.65
C ASP A 201 -0.60 6.72 -6.13
N ALA A 202 0.59 6.70 -5.50
CA ALA A 202 0.75 6.70 -4.05
C ALA A 202 0.05 7.88 -3.37
N ALA A 203 0.22 9.10 -3.88
CA ALA A 203 -0.46 10.29 -3.37
C ALA A 203 -1.99 10.15 -3.39
N SER A 204 -2.54 9.44 -4.38
CA SER A 204 -3.99 9.20 -4.48
C SER A 204 -4.53 8.27 -3.38
N ASN A 205 -3.64 7.46 -2.78
CA ASN A 205 -3.94 6.58 -1.64
C ASN A 205 -3.82 7.29 -0.28
N ALA A 206 -3.40 8.56 -0.23
CA ALA A 206 -3.37 9.40 0.98
C ALA A 206 -4.36 10.60 0.91
N PRO A 207 -5.65 10.40 0.59
CA PRO A 207 -6.60 11.49 0.35
C PRO A 207 -6.90 12.34 1.61
N MET A 208 -6.61 11.81 2.81
CA MET A 208 -6.82 12.52 4.09
C MET A 208 -5.54 13.19 4.63
N SER A 209 -4.46 13.23 3.85
CA SER A 209 -3.17 13.82 4.26
C SER A 209 -3.20 15.35 4.46
N GLU A 210 -4.20 16.04 3.90
CA GLU A 210 -4.34 17.51 3.81
C GLU A 210 -3.23 18.25 3.04
N VAL A 211 -2.04 17.65 2.88
CA VAL A 211 -0.96 18.20 2.05
C VAL A 211 -1.28 18.00 0.57
N VAL A 212 -0.54 18.71 -0.28
CA VAL A 212 -0.57 18.48 -1.72
C VAL A 212 0.79 17.96 -2.17
N PHE A 213 0.78 16.81 -2.83
CA PHE A 213 1.94 16.28 -3.54
C PHE A 213 1.98 16.89 -4.94
N THR A 214 3.07 17.59 -5.23
CA THR A 214 3.32 18.22 -6.53
C THR A 214 4.02 17.26 -7.48
N ASP A 215 4.07 17.62 -8.77
CA ASP A 215 4.63 16.76 -9.82
C ASP A 215 6.02 16.21 -9.42
N PRO A 216 6.19 14.88 -9.34
CA PRO A 216 7.43 14.28 -8.85
C PRO A 216 8.59 14.51 -9.83
N ILE A 217 8.34 14.55 -11.14
CA ILE A 217 9.37 14.71 -12.17
C ILE A 217 9.93 16.14 -12.15
N GLU A 218 9.07 17.15 -12.07
CA GLU A 218 9.51 18.54 -12.02
C GLU A 218 10.27 18.84 -10.71
N ASN A 219 9.85 18.25 -9.58
CA ASN A 219 10.62 18.36 -8.34
C ASN A 219 11.95 17.60 -8.41
N ALA A 220 12.00 16.41 -8.99
CA ALA A 220 13.25 15.69 -9.19
C ALA A 220 14.24 16.50 -10.02
N LYS A 221 13.83 17.07 -11.17
CA LYS A 221 14.69 17.96 -11.98
C LYS A 221 15.23 19.14 -11.18
N ARG A 222 14.38 19.77 -10.35
CA ARG A 222 14.79 20.87 -9.47
C ARG A 222 15.85 20.42 -8.47
N ILE A 223 15.62 19.32 -7.75
CA ILE A 223 16.54 18.82 -6.72
C ILE A 223 17.86 18.35 -7.35
N VAL A 224 17.81 17.58 -8.43
CA VAL A 224 19.00 17.15 -9.19
C VAL A 224 19.83 18.35 -9.64
N SER A 225 19.18 19.41 -10.13
CA SER A 225 19.89 20.64 -10.51
C SER A 225 20.63 21.27 -9.32
N LEU A 226 20.02 21.34 -8.13
CA LEU A 226 20.67 21.83 -6.91
C LEU A 226 21.85 20.92 -6.51
N LEU A 227 21.63 19.60 -6.52
CA LEU A 227 22.63 18.61 -6.16
C LEU A 227 23.87 18.67 -7.07
N LEU A 228 23.70 18.89 -8.37
CA LEU A 228 24.80 18.97 -9.32
C LEU A 228 25.48 20.34 -9.32
N ASN A 229 24.72 21.43 -9.33
CA ASN A 229 25.25 22.77 -9.59
C ASN A 229 25.73 23.48 -8.31
N GLU A 230 25.03 23.28 -7.20
CA GLU A 230 25.34 23.95 -5.93
C GLU A 230 26.14 23.02 -5.02
N GLU A 231 25.62 21.80 -4.80
CA GLU A 231 26.25 20.84 -3.91
C GLU A 231 27.41 20.09 -4.57
N LYS A 232 27.39 19.91 -5.89
CA LYS A 232 28.43 19.18 -6.64
C LYS A 232 28.63 17.77 -6.12
N VAL A 233 27.52 17.03 -6.00
CA VAL A 233 27.56 15.61 -5.59
C VAL A 233 28.09 14.73 -6.72
N ASP A 234 28.67 13.59 -6.35
CA ASP A 234 29.23 12.57 -7.25
C ASP A 234 28.23 11.45 -7.58
N LEU A 235 27.22 11.26 -6.72
CA LEU A 235 26.19 10.23 -6.84
C LEU A 235 24.83 10.79 -6.39
N ILE A 236 23.77 10.54 -7.16
CA ILE A 236 22.41 10.93 -6.81
C ILE A 236 21.53 9.68 -6.61
N ILE A 237 20.94 9.57 -5.42
CA ILE A 237 20.00 8.51 -5.05
C ILE A 237 18.62 9.14 -4.79
N CYS A 238 17.59 8.61 -5.45
CA CYS A 238 16.20 8.95 -5.19
C CYS A 238 15.54 7.82 -4.39
N LEU A 239 14.96 8.17 -3.23
CA LEU A 239 14.05 7.32 -2.47
C LEU A 239 12.64 7.61 -3.00
N SER A 240 12.17 6.77 -3.92
CA SER A 240 10.91 7.01 -4.63
C SER A 240 9.81 6.11 -4.11
N HIS A 241 8.80 6.72 -3.50
CA HIS A 241 7.56 6.04 -3.15
C HIS A 241 6.53 6.25 -4.27
N SER A 242 6.85 5.76 -5.47
CA SER A 242 6.03 5.95 -6.69
C SER A 242 5.64 4.66 -7.39
N GLY A 243 6.47 3.62 -7.30
CA GLY A 243 6.17 2.30 -7.85
C GLY A 243 6.89 1.97 -9.16
N THR A 244 7.23 0.70 -9.28
CA THR A 244 7.88 0.06 -10.44
C THR A 244 7.11 -1.21 -10.82
N SER A 245 7.54 -1.90 -11.88
CA SER A 245 7.01 -3.20 -12.23
C SER A 245 8.03 -4.04 -12.98
N GLY A 246 8.22 -5.30 -12.56
CA GLY A 246 9.05 -6.26 -13.31
C GLY A 246 8.51 -6.64 -14.69
N THR A 247 7.28 -6.23 -15.05
CA THR A 247 6.62 -6.61 -16.32
C THR A 247 6.20 -5.43 -17.19
N SER A 248 6.07 -4.22 -16.63
CA SER A 248 5.64 -3.02 -17.36
C SER A 248 6.79 -2.02 -17.49
N PRO A 249 7.21 -1.63 -18.69
CA PRO A 249 8.34 -0.71 -18.87
C PRO A 249 7.97 0.78 -18.67
N ASN A 250 6.75 1.09 -18.22
CA ASN A 250 6.19 2.45 -18.17
C ASN A 250 5.47 2.73 -16.84
N THR A 251 6.00 2.25 -15.73
CA THR A 251 5.64 2.68 -14.37
C THR A 251 6.27 4.04 -14.03
N GLU A 252 5.84 4.65 -12.92
CA GLU A 252 6.25 6.02 -12.56
C GLU A 252 7.77 6.15 -12.41
N ASP A 253 8.45 5.19 -11.80
CA ASP A 253 9.90 5.23 -11.59
C ASP A 253 10.72 5.07 -12.88
N GLU A 254 10.26 4.25 -13.82
CA GLU A 254 10.87 4.10 -15.13
C GLU A 254 10.68 5.35 -15.98
N ILE A 255 9.54 6.04 -15.82
CA ILE A 255 9.30 7.34 -16.46
C ILE A 255 10.20 8.40 -15.83
N LEU A 256 10.34 8.42 -14.50
CA LEU A 256 11.24 9.32 -13.78
C LEU A 256 12.68 9.14 -14.26
N ALA A 257 13.19 7.91 -14.30
CA ALA A 257 14.54 7.60 -14.79
C ALA A 257 14.77 8.04 -16.25
N LYS A 258 13.75 7.91 -17.12
CA LYS A 258 13.83 8.40 -18.52
C LYS A 258 13.87 9.92 -18.61
N GLN A 259 13.13 10.62 -17.74
CA GLN A 259 12.98 12.07 -17.79
C GLN A 259 14.02 12.84 -16.97
N VAL A 260 14.70 12.19 -16.03
CA VAL A 260 15.75 12.74 -15.18
C VAL A 260 16.96 11.79 -15.16
N PRO A 261 17.62 11.61 -16.33
CA PRO A 261 18.68 10.61 -16.51
C PRO A 261 19.94 10.87 -15.69
N GLU A 262 20.03 12.01 -15.01
CA GLU A 262 21.11 12.35 -14.09
C GLU A 262 21.06 11.54 -12.79
N ILE A 263 19.87 11.04 -12.38
CA ILE A 263 19.71 10.17 -11.20
C ILE A 263 20.46 8.85 -11.46
N ASP A 264 21.31 8.44 -10.53
CA ASP A 264 22.10 7.21 -10.68
C ASP A 264 21.34 6.00 -10.14
N ILE A 265 20.63 6.15 -9.01
CA ILE A 265 19.90 5.06 -8.36
C ILE A 265 18.52 5.54 -7.92
N ILE A 266 17.51 4.71 -8.19
CA ILE A 266 16.17 4.84 -7.62
C ILE A 266 15.92 3.61 -6.74
N ILE A 267 15.60 3.85 -5.47
CA ILE A 267 15.01 2.83 -4.60
C ILE A 267 13.49 3.01 -4.68
N SER A 268 12.81 2.02 -5.26
CA SER A 268 11.38 2.07 -5.59
C SER A 268 10.55 1.35 -4.53
N GLY A 269 9.61 2.07 -3.89
CA GLY A 269 8.59 1.53 -2.99
C GLY A 269 7.18 1.55 -3.59
N HIS A 270 6.15 1.51 -2.74
CA HIS A 270 4.71 1.59 -3.05
C HIS A 270 4.09 0.35 -3.70
N SER A 271 4.76 -0.15 -4.74
CA SER A 271 4.21 -1.22 -5.61
C SER A 271 4.40 -2.64 -5.07
N HIS A 272 5.11 -2.80 -3.95
CA HIS A 272 5.50 -4.10 -3.36
C HIS A 272 6.26 -5.01 -4.34
N THR A 273 6.87 -4.44 -5.38
CA THR A 273 7.51 -5.22 -6.44
C THR A 273 8.72 -5.98 -5.90
N THR A 274 8.76 -7.29 -6.11
CA THR A 274 9.99 -8.05 -5.95
C THR A 274 10.82 -7.98 -7.23
N LEU A 275 12.00 -7.37 -7.17
CA LEU A 275 12.97 -7.41 -8.27
C LEU A 275 14.13 -8.33 -7.88
N THR A 276 14.25 -9.51 -8.51
CA THR A 276 15.43 -10.38 -8.31
C THR A 276 16.65 -9.90 -9.11
N GLU A 277 16.42 -9.06 -10.11
CA GLU A 277 17.41 -8.34 -10.92
C GLU A 277 16.95 -6.88 -11.02
N PRO A 278 17.87 -5.89 -11.03
CA PRO A 278 17.47 -4.50 -11.06
C PRO A 278 17.00 -4.11 -12.46
N ILE A 279 16.11 -3.11 -12.53
CA ILE A 279 15.73 -2.52 -13.82
C ILE A 279 16.76 -1.44 -14.16
N ILE A 280 17.32 -1.49 -15.38
CA ILE A 280 18.29 -0.51 -15.87
C ILE A 280 17.64 0.37 -16.93
N VAL A 281 17.51 1.66 -16.64
CA VAL A 281 16.98 2.68 -17.57
C VAL A 281 18.09 3.67 -17.89
N GLY A 282 18.67 3.57 -19.08
CA GLY A 282 19.87 4.34 -19.41
C GLY A 282 21.04 3.93 -18.51
N LYS A 283 21.49 4.84 -17.62
CA LYS A 283 22.47 4.54 -16.56
C LYS A 283 21.84 4.30 -15.19
N THR A 284 20.56 4.65 -15.02
CA THR A 284 19.88 4.61 -13.73
C THR A 284 19.55 3.18 -13.35
N ILE A 285 19.91 2.80 -12.13
CA ILE A 285 19.61 1.49 -11.52
C ILE A 285 18.35 1.66 -10.67
N ILE A 286 17.32 0.86 -10.91
CA ILE A 286 16.11 0.82 -10.11
C ILE A 286 16.08 -0.50 -9.32
N GLY A 287 16.01 -0.40 -7.99
CA GLY A 287 15.91 -1.53 -7.07
C GLY A 287 14.61 -1.52 -6.28
N SER A 288 14.06 -2.71 -6.04
CA SER A 288 12.87 -2.93 -5.21
C SER A 288 13.00 -4.31 -4.52
N ALA A 289 12.64 -4.40 -3.24
CA ALA A 289 12.93 -5.49 -2.32
C ALA A 289 11.68 -6.15 -1.74
N SER A 290 10.54 -6.09 -2.44
CA SER A 290 9.24 -6.59 -1.92
C SER A 290 8.76 -5.78 -0.71
N GLU A 291 7.89 -6.34 0.12
CA GLU A 291 7.24 -5.68 1.27
C GLU A 291 7.60 -6.35 2.62
N TYR A 292 7.12 -5.80 3.74
CA TYR A 292 7.11 -6.41 5.09
C TYR A 292 8.48 -6.81 5.65
N GLY A 293 9.56 -6.30 5.04
CA GLY A 293 10.93 -6.64 5.41
C GLY A 293 11.30 -8.09 5.08
N GLU A 294 10.59 -8.78 4.18
CA GLU A 294 10.94 -10.16 3.82
C GLU A 294 12.28 -10.26 3.07
N ASN A 295 12.74 -9.18 2.47
CA ASN A 295 14.07 -9.08 1.88
C ASN A 295 14.78 -7.79 2.28
N LEU A 296 16.10 -7.88 2.38
CA LEU A 296 17.01 -6.75 2.38
C LEU A 296 17.64 -6.63 0.99
N GLY A 297 17.37 -5.53 0.30
CA GLY A 297 17.95 -5.26 -1.01
C GLY A 297 19.42 -4.86 -0.91
N VAL A 298 20.26 -5.40 -1.80
CA VAL A 298 21.70 -5.12 -1.86
C VAL A 298 22.08 -4.64 -3.25
N ILE A 299 22.62 -3.42 -3.33
CA ILE A 299 23.25 -2.88 -4.54
C ILE A 299 24.74 -2.63 -4.23
N LYS A 300 25.63 -3.18 -5.04
CA LYS A 300 27.05 -2.78 -5.06
C LYS A 300 27.36 -2.10 -6.38
N ILE A 301 27.90 -0.89 -6.29
CA ILE A 301 28.35 -0.13 -7.45
C ILE A 301 29.85 0.15 -7.36
N LYS A 302 30.47 0.37 -8.51
CA LYS A 302 31.83 0.91 -8.60
C LYS A 302 31.89 2.12 -9.50
N GLN A 303 32.78 3.04 -9.16
CA GLN A 303 33.08 4.18 -10.01
C GLN A 303 33.94 3.74 -11.20
N ILE A 304 33.61 4.21 -12.40
CA ILE A 304 34.36 3.95 -13.64
C ILE A 304 35.02 5.24 -14.18
N ALA A 305 35.77 5.12 -15.29
CA ALA A 305 36.77 6.11 -15.73
C ALA A 305 36.25 7.55 -15.97
N ASP A 306 34.94 7.74 -16.19
CA ASP A 306 34.28 9.03 -16.38
C ASP A 306 33.54 9.53 -15.13
N GLN A 307 33.86 8.97 -13.95
CA GLN A 307 33.17 9.20 -12.67
C GLN A 307 31.72 8.69 -12.62
N SER A 308 31.23 8.03 -13.67
CA SER A 308 29.94 7.35 -13.61
C SER A 308 30.02 6.06 -12.78
N TRP A 309 28.85 5.51 -12.47
CA TRP A 309 28.69 4.35 -11.60
C TRP A 309 28.24 3.14 -12.40
N ALA A 310 28.95 2.03 -12.25
CA ALA A 310 28.58 0.75 -12.84
C ALA A 310 28.12 -0.22 -11.77
N LEU A 311 27.00 -0.91 -12.03
CA LEU A 311 26.53 -2.02 -11.20
C LEU A 311 27.59 -3.13 -11.16
N GLN A 312 27.87 -3.64 -9.97
CA GLN A 312 28.72 -4.81 -9.74
C GLN A 312 27.89 -6.01 -9.31
N GLU A 313 27.03 -5.81 -8.31
CA GLU A 313 26.16 -6.85 -7.78
C GLU A 313 24.81 -6.26 -7.42
N TYR A 314 23.77 -7.05 -7.65
CA TYR A 314 22.42 -6.81 -7.15
C TYR A 314 21.83 -8.14 -6.72
N TYR A 315 21.24 -8.20 -5.53
CA TYR A 315 20.45 -9.33 -5.09
C TYR A 315 19.59 -8.95 -3.89
N LEU A 316 18.64 -9.81 -3.57
CA LEU A 316 17.78 -9.72 -2.39
C LEU A 316 18.24 -10.77 -1.37
N GLN A 317 18.64 -10.32 -0.18
CA GLN A 317 18.88 -11.20 0.95
C GLN A 317 17.55 -11.46 1.65
N THR A 318 17.00 -12.67 1.51
CA THR A 318 15.79 -13.05 2.24
C THR A 318 16.04 -13.01 3.75
N ILE A 319 15.08 -12.45 4.47
CA ILE A 319 15.05 -12.36 5.93
C ILE A 319 14.13 -13.46 6.44
N ASP A 320 14.71 -14.59 6.83
CA ASP A 320 13.97 -15.76 7.31
C ASP A 320 14.64 -16.37 8.56
N GLU A 321 14.19 -17.55 8.96
CA GLU A 321 14.68 -18.27 10.15
C GLU A 321 16.15 -18.71 10.08
N SER A 322 16.81 -18.60 8.91
CA SER A 322 18.25 -18.86 8.81
C SER A 322 19.09 -17.77 9.50
N LEU A 323 18.51 -16.59 9.74
CA LEU A 323 19.12 -15.49 10.47
C LEU A 323 18.70 -15.54 11.95
N SER A 324 19.68 -15.46 12.85
CA SER A 324 19.40 -15.24 14.27
C SER A 324 18.83 -13.84 14.50
N GLU A 325 17.99 -13.67 15.51
CA GLU A 325 17.53 -12.36 15.95
C GLU A 325 18.61 -11.57 16.69
N ASP A 326 18.78 -10.30 16.35
CA ASP A 326 19.58 -9.37 17.13
C ASP A 326 18.92 -9.17 18.52
N PRO A 327 19.63 -9.49 19.62
CA PRO A 327 19.01 -9.53 20.94
C PRO A 327 18.62 -8.14 21.47
N ILE A 328 19.28 -7.07 21.02
CA ILE A 328 18.95 -5.70 21.44
C ILE A 328 17.69 -5.26 20.73
N MET A 329 17.62 -5.49 19.42
CA MET A 329 16.45 -5.16 18.61
C MET A 329 15.22 -5.98 19.03
N ALA A 330 15.39 -7.28 19.29
CA ALA A 330 14.31 -8.15 19.75
C ALA A 330 13.70 -7.65 21.08
N GLU A 331 14.53 -7.25 22.05
CA GLU A 331 14.02 -6.72 23.32
C GLU A 331 13.31 -5.37 23.15
N LEU A 332 13.81 -4.49 22.27
CA LEU A 332 13.14 -3.22 21.95
C LEU A 332 11.77 -3.44 21.30
N VAL A 333 11.66 -4.37 20.35
CA VAL A 333 10.38 -4.72 19.73
C VAL A 333 9.41 -5.28 20.78
N LYS A 334 9.89 -6.13 21.69
CA LYS A 334 9.11 -6.68 22.80
C LYS A 334 8.63 -5.60 23.79
N ASP A 335 9.43 -4.58 24.07
CA ASP A 335 9.01 -3.45 24.90
C ASP A 335 7.83 -2.71 24.25
N TYR A 336 7.88 -2.49 22.93
CA TYR A 336 6.74 -1.90 22.20
C TYR A 336 5.51 -2.82 22.18
N GLN A 337 5.72 -4.14 22.12
CA GLN A 337 4.62 -5.13 22.18
C GLN A 337 3.86 -4.99 23.51
N GLN A 338 4.57 -4.78 24.62
CA GLN A 338 3.95 -4.54 25.93
C GLN A 338 3.20 -3.20 25.98
N ILE A 339 3.68 -2.17 25.28
CA ILE A 339 2.97 -0.88 25.21
C ILE A 339 1.69 -1.03 24.39
N VAL A 340 1.73 -1.72 23.24
CA VAL A 340 0.54 -2.09 22.46
C VAL A 340 -0.46 -2.86 23.32
N GLN A 341 0.00 -3.86 24.07
CA GLN A 341 -0.86 -4.62 24.99
C GLN A 341 -1.55 -3.67 25.97
N ARG A 342 -0.78 -2.81 26.64
CA ARG A 342 -1.26 -1.91 27.69
C ARG A 342 -2.25 -0.87 27.15
N ASP A 343 -1.89 -0.19 26.06
CA ASP A 343 -2.55 1.04 25.60
C ASP A 343 -3.62 0.79 24.54
N TYR A 344 -3.64 -0.41 23.93
CA TYR A 344 -4.60 -0.75 22.89
C TYR A 344 -5.40 -2.02 23.23
N LEU A 345 -4.75 -3.18 23.31
CA LEU A 345 -5.45 -4.48 23.39
C LEU A 345 -6.21 -4.70 24.70
N ASN A 346 -5.74 -4.15 25.82
CA ASN A 346 -6.47 -4.18 27.08
C ASN A 346 -7.87 -3.56 27.00
N HIS A 347 -8.09 -2.59 26.09
CA HIS A 347 -9.43 -2.01 25.87
C HIS A 347 -10.42 -3.02 25.26
N PHE A 348 -9.90 -4.07 24.61
CA PHE A 348 -10.67 -5.13 23.98
C PHE A 348 -10.68 -6.43 24.81
N ASN A 349 -9.99 -6.47 25.96
CA ASN A 349 -9.77 -7.69 26.76
C ASN A 349 -9.15 -8.83 25.95
N LEU A 350 -8.18 -8.49 25.09
CA LEU A 350 -7.43 -9.42 24.28
C LEU A 350 -5.94 -9.34 24.63
N GLU A 351 -5.22 -10.44 24.45
CA GLU A 351 -3.75 -10.46 24.56
C GLU A 351 -3.11 -10.53 23.16
N PHE A 352 -1.94 -9.94 22.98
CA PHE A 352 -1.26 -9.82 21.68
C PHE A 352 -1.11 -11.18 20.98
N ASP A 353 -0.57 -12.18 21.69
CA ASP A 353 -0.33 -13.53 21.18
C ASP A 353 -1.49 -14.50 21.47
N GLN A 354 -2.66 -13.98 21.85
CA GLN A 354 -3.83 -14.82 22.11
C GLN A 354 -4.28 -15.52 20.83
N VAL A 355 -4.33 -16.85 20.85
CA VAL A 355 -4.98 -17.63 19.79
C VAL A 355 -6.49 -17.47 19.88
N VAL A 356 -7.11 -16.96 18.82
CA VAL A 356 -8.57 -16.75 18.71
C VAL A 356 -9.27 -17.91 18.02
N ALA A 357 -8.59 -18.62 17.12
CA ALA A 357 -9.10 -19.81 16.45
C ALA A 357 -7.95 -20.64 15.85
N TYR A 358 -8.27 -21.85 15.40
CA TYR A 358 -7.41 -22.68 14.54
C TYR A 358 -8.01 -22.79 13.15
N SER A 359 -7.20 -22.58 12.11
CA SER A 359 -7.58 -22.82 10.72
C SER A 359 -7.04 -24.18 10.23
N PRO A 360 -7.91 -25.11 9.75
CA PRO A 360 -7.45 -26.37 9.19
C PRO A 360 -6.93 -26.27 7.74
N PHE A 361 -7.05 -25.11 7.11
CA PHE A 361 -6.65 -24.85 5.73
C PHE A 361 -6.02 -23.46 5.56
N ASN A 362 -5.30 -23.27 4.46
CA ASN A 362 -4.82 -21.95 4.05
C ASN A 362 -5.95 -21.20 3.34
N PHE A 363 -6.11 -19.92 3.64
CA PHE A 363 -6.86 -19.00 2.79
C PHE A 363 -5.98 -18.56 1.61
N THR A 364 -6.61 -17.90 0.62
CA THR A 364 -5.92 -17.24 -0.50
C THR A 364 -4.81 -16.32 0.04
N PRO A 365 -3.56 -16.40 -0.45
CA PRO A 365 -2.50 -15.49 -0.02
C PRO A 365 -2.89 -14.02 -0.17
N SER A 366 -2.46 -13.14 0.73
CA SER A 366 -2.85 -11.72 0.73
C SER A 366 -2.56 -11.01 -0.60
N SER A 367 -1.45 -11.36 -1.25
CA SER A 367 -1.05 -10.83 -2.57
C SER A 367 -1.95 -11.27 -3.73
N GLU A 368 -2.77 -12.30 -3.55
CA GLU A 368 -3.71 -12.81 -4.54
C GLU A 368 -5.16 -12.38 -4.26
N VAL A 369 -5.47 -11.93 -3.04
CA VAL A 369 -6.82 -11.48 -2.66
C VAL A 369 -7.22 -10.27 -3.50
N GLY A 370 -8.26 -10.45 -4.31
CA GLY A 370 -8.78 -9.41 -5.19
C GLY A 370 -8.11 -9.28 -6.55
N GLU A 371 -7.12 -10.12 -6.85
CA GLU A 371 -6.53 -10.19 -8.19
C GLU A 371 -7.53 -10.75 -9.21
N GLU A 372 -8.28 -11.77 -8.82
CA GLU A 372 -9.41 -12.27 -9.58
C GLU A 372 -10.71 -11.58 -9.18
N HIS A 373 -11.53 -11.22 -10.18
CA HIS A 373 -12.86 -10.70 -9.93
C HIS A 373 -13.83 -11.83 -9.57
N ALA A 374 -13.71 -12.36 -8.36
CA ALA A 374 -14.41 -13.55 -7.90
C ALA A 374 -14.90 -13.43 -6.44
N GLU A 375 -15.56 -14.48 -5.97
CA GLU A 375 -15.89 -14.65 -4.56
C GLU A 375 -14.65 -15.13 -3.80
N GLU A 376 -14.37 -14.55 -2.63
CA GLU A 376 -13.24 -14.96 -1.78
C GLU A 376 -13.71 -15.51 -0.44
N PRO A 377 -13.23 -16.70 -0.02
CA PRO A 377 -13.63 -17.29 1.26
C PRO A 377 -13.30 -16.42 2.48
N LEU A 378 -12.16 -15.72 2.47
CA LEU A 378 -11.81 -14.78 3.55
C LEU A 378 -12.80 -13.59 3.58
N GLY A 379 -13.15 -13.06 2.41
CA GLY A 379 -14.16 -12.01 2.30
C GLY A 379 -15.54 -12.43 2.80
N ASN A 380 -15.91 -13.70 2.61
CA ASN A 380 -17.13 -14.28 3.18
C ASN A 380 -17.08 -14.32 4.71
N LEU A 381 -15.95 -14.76 5.27
CA LEU A 381 -15.74 -14.80 6.73
C LEU A 381 -15.85 -13.39 7.33
N ILE A 382 -15.21 -12.40 6.72
CA ILE A 382 -15.22 -11.00 7.19
C ILE A 382 -16.64 -10.43 7.15
N SER A 383 -17.35 -10.60 6.02
CA SER A 383 -18.72 -10.08 5.89
C SER A 383 -19.71 -10.77 6.84
N ASP A 384 -19.55 -12.07 7.12
CA ASP A 384 -20.34 -12.77 8.15
C ASP A 384 -19.99 -12.30 9.57
N ALA A 385 -18.70 -12.02 9.83
CA ALA A 385 -18.23 -11.48 11.11
C ALA A 385 -18.88 -10.13 11.43
N TYR A 386 -19.09 -9.28 10.42
CA TYR A 386 -19.76 -7.99 10.62
C TYR A 386 -21.20 -8.18 11.10
N ILE A 387 -21.94 -9.14 10.51
CA ILE A 387 -23.29 -9.47 10.97
C ILE A 387 -23.27 -10.00 12.40
N HIS A 388 -22.31 -10.87 12.74
CA HIS A 388 -22.17 -11.42 14.08
C HIS A 388 -21.87 -10.33 15.12
N ALA A 389 -20.92 -9.44 14.85
CA ALA A 389 -20.53 -8.38 15.78
C ALA A 389 -21.68 -7.41 16.06
N VAL A 390 -22.49 -7.07 15.06
CA VAL A 390 -23.68 -6.22 15.28
C VAL A 390 -24.74 -6.94 16.12
N LYS A 391 -24.95 -8.25 15.92
CA LYS A 391 -25.83 -9.04 16.80
C LYS A 391 -25.39 -8.96 18.26
N LEU A 392 -24.08 -9.08 18.52
CA LEU A 392 -23.53 -8.96 19.87
C LEU A 392 -23.66 -7.54 20.42
N ALA A 393 -23.39 -6.52 19.61
CA ALA A 393 -23.44 -5.13 20.03
C ALA A 393 -24.86 -4.68 20.40
N GLU A 394 -25.87 -5.09 19.62
CA GLU A 394 -27.26 -4.70 19.83
C GLU A 394 -28.02 -5.56 20.85
N GLY A 395 -27.57 -6.81 21.06
CA GLY A 395 -28.17 -7.75 22.02
C GLY A 395 -29.68 -7.91 21.79
N ASP A 396 -30.48 -7.68 22.83
CA ASP A 396 -31.94 -7.80 22.78
C ASP A 396 -32.61 -6.82 21.79
N ASN A 397 -31.91 -5.75 21.40
CA ASN A 397 -32.40 -4.76 20.43
C ASN A 397 -31.98 -5.07 19.00
N TYR A 398 -31.42 -6.25 18.73
CA TYR A 398 -30.91 -6.60 17.41
C TYR A 398 -31.97 -6.54 16.33
N GLU A 399 -31.69 -5.77 15.27
CA GLU A 399 -32.51 -5.74 14.05
C GLU A 399 -31.80 -6.47 12.90
N PRO A 400 -32.46 -7.44 12.24
CA PRO A 400 -31.85 -8.25 11.20
C PRO A 400 -31.16 -7.42 10.11
N ILE A 401 -29.90 -7.78 9.85
CA ILE A 401 -29.11 -7.24 8.75
C ILE A 401 -29.42 -8.05 7.49
N ALA A 402 -29.77 -7.37 6.41
CA ALA A 402 -30.05 -8.02 5.14
C ALA A 402 -28.76 -8.27 4.35
N VAL A 403 -27.81 -7.34 4.40
CA VAL A 403 -26.55 -7.42 3.64
C VAL A 403 -25.40 -6.90 4.48
N ALA A 404 -24.24 -7.56 4.43
CA ALA A 404 -22.98 -6.98 4.90
C ALA A 404 -21.95 -6.96 3.77
N ILE A 405 -21.11 -5.92 3.73
CA ILE A 405 -20.08 -5.76 2.71
C ILE A 405 -18.71 -5.45 3.31
N SER A 406 -17.67 -6.02 2.68
CA SER A 406 -16.27 -5.69 2.90
C SER A 406 -15.60 -5.41 1.55
N PRO A 407 -15.11 -4.19 1.29
CA PRO A 407 -14.35 -3.90 0.09
C PRO A 407 -12.94 -4.50 0.15
N ASN A 408 -12.38 -4.87 -1.00
CA ASN A 408 -11.03 -5.42 -1.08
C ASN A 408 -9.97 -4.46 -0.56
N GLY A 409 -10.17 -3.16 -0.75
CA GLY A 409 -9.25 -2.13 -0.28
C GLY A 409 -8.98 -2.14 1.24
N THR A 410 -9.82 -2.79 2.05
CA THR A 410 -9.63 -2.86 3.52
C THR A 410 -9.05 -4.19 4.01
N ILE A 411 -8.88 -5.18 3.13
CA ILE A 411 -8.28 -6.47 3.49
C ILE A 411 -6.77 -6.39 3.24
N ARG A 412 -5.97 -6.48 4.30
CA ARG A 412 -4.51 -6.25 4.26
C ARG A 412 -3.67 -7.48 4.57
N GLY A 413 -4.32 -8.60 4.85
CA GLY A 413 -3.66 -9.85 5.21
C GLY A 413 -4.52 -11.05 4.89
N SER A 414 -4.01 -12.24 5.22
CA SER A 414 -4.73 -13.50 5.09
C SER A 414 -4.35 -14.45 6.22
N PHE A 415 -5.04 -15.58 6.30
CA PHE A 415 -4.78 -16.63 7.28
C PHE A 415 -4.17 -17.86 6.62
N VAL A 416 -3.19 -18.44 7.29
CA VAL A 416 -2.62 -19.74 6.94
C VAL A 416 -3.17 -20.83 7.87
N ALA A 417 -3.03 -22.10 7.47
CA ALA A 417 -3.38 -23.22 8.33
C ALA A 417 -2.54 -23.19 9.61
N GLY A 418 -3.19 -23.33 10.76
CA GLY A 418 -2.54 -23.19 12.06
C GLY A 418 -3.34 -22.36 13.05
N ASP A 419 -2.66 -21.96 14.13
CA ASP A 419 -3.22 -21.06 15.12
C ASP A 419 -3.32 -19.64 14.56
N ILE A 420 -4.49 -19.03 14.68
CA ILE A 420 -4.76 -17.65 14.31
C ILE A 420 -4.75 -16.82 15.58
N THR A 421 -3.85 -15.84 15.66
CA THR A 421 -3.70 -14.95 16.82
C THR A 421 -4.46 -13.64 16.64
N VAL A 422 -4.61 -12.88 17.73
CA VAL A 422 -5.13 -11.50 17.69
C VAL A 422 -4.30 -10.62 16.75
N ALA A 423 -2.97 -10.78 16.74
CA ALA A 423 -2.10 -10.06 15.83
C ALA A 423 -2.40 -10.38 14.35
N ASP A 424 -2.61 -11.66 14.02
CA ASP A 424 -2.96 -12.09 12.66
C ASP A 424 -4.30 -11.48 12.21
N VAL A 425 -5.31 -11.48 13.09
CA VAL A 425 -6.61 -10.87 12.80
C VAL A 425 -6.49 -9.37 12.56
N PHE A 426 -5.68 -8.69 13.37
CA PHE A 426 -5.45 -7.27 13.19
C PHE A 426 -4.81 -6.97 11.84
N ILE A 427 -3.81 -7.76 11.42
CA ILE A 427 -3.17 -7.62 10.09
C ILE A 427 -4.20 -7.72 8.96
N VAL A 428 -5.18 -8.63 9.05
CA VAL A 428 -6.23 -8.76 8.03
C VAL A 428 -7.06 -7.48 7.85
N SER A 429 -7.34 -6.74 8.93
CA SER A 429 -8.20 -5.54 8.92
C SER A 429 -7.57 -4.39 9.72
N SER A 430 -6.38 -3.99 9.28
CA SER A 430 -5.49 -3.11 10.05
C SER A 430 -5.71 -1.61 9.82
N LEU A 431 -6.59 -1.23 8.89
CA LEU A 431 -6.74 0.15 8.45
C LEU A 431 -7.74 0.96 9.28
N GLY A 432 -7.49 2.27 9.25
CA GLY A 432 -8.49 3.29 9.53
C GLY A 432 -8.59 3.71 11.00
N ILE A 433 -9.43 4.72 11.22
CA ILE A 433 -9.71 5.30 12.53
C ILE A 433 -11.12 5.86 12.51
N GLY A 434 -11.83 5.72 13.63
CA GLY A 434 -13.16 6.29 13.80
C GLY A 434 -13.15 7.64 14.51
N SER A 435 -14.34 8.07 14.93
CA SER A 435 -14.53 9.34 15.64
C SER A 435 -13.96 9.32 17.06
N ASP A 436 -13.77 8.12 17.62
CA ASP A 436 -13.16 7.88 18.93
C ASP A 436 -11.63 8.01 18.96
N GLY A 437 -10.99 8.15 17.79
CA GLY A 437 -9.53 8.22 17.69
C GLY A 437 -8.81 6.89 17.98
N ILE A 438 -9.53 5.78 18.06
CA ILE A 438 -8.96 4.44 18.26
C ILE A 438 -8.75 3.78 16.89
N PRO A 439 -7.53 3.31 16.57
CA PRO A 439 -7.21 2.61 15.33
C PRO A 439 -8.15 1.43 15.03
N GLY A 440 -8.36 1.17 13.74
CA GLY A 440 -9.35 0.26 13.19
C GLY A 440 -10.59 1.03 12.70
N TYR A 441 -11.00 0.80 11.46
CA TYR A 441 -12.26 1.32 10.95
C TYR A 441 -13.44 0.76 11.77
N PRO A 442 -14.41 1.62 12.13
CA PRO A 442 -15.64 1.16 12.76
C PRO A 442 -16.65 0.66 11.72
N LEU A 443 -17.52 -0.26 12.14
CA LEU A 443 -18.70 -0.65 11.39
C LEU A 443 -19.75 0.45 11.41
N ILE A 444 -20.39 0.67 10.26
CA ILE A 444 -21.54 1.56 10.09
C ILE A 444 -22.78 0.76 9.67
N SER A 445 -23.96 1.24 10.07
CA SER A 445 -25.25 0.67 9.68
C SER A 445 -26.05 1.69 8.87
N VAL A 446 -26.39 1.33 7.64
CA VAL A 446 -27.23 2.16 6.75
C VAL A 446 -28.38 1.34 6.16
N TYR A 447 -29.26 2.00 5.41
CA TYR A 447 -30.38 1.37 4.73
C TYR A 447 -30.33 1.69 3.24
N LEU A 448 -30.51 0.66 2.41
CA LEU A 448 -30.63 0.78 0.96
C LEU A 448 -32.00 0.30 0.51
N THR A 449 -32.56 0.95 -0.51
CA THR A 449 -33.73 0.38 -1.20
C THR A 449 -33.33 -0.89 -1.95
N GLY A 450 -34.27 -1.80 -2.21
CA GLY A 450 -33.97 -2.99 -3.01
C GLY A 450 -33.39 -2.68 -4.39
N LYS A 451 -33.81 -1.56 -5.00
CA LYS A 451 -33.20 -1.06 -6.24
C LYS A 451 -31.73 -0.67 -6.06
N GLU A 452 -31.38 -0.05 -4.93
CA GLU A 452 -29.99 0.32 -4.62
C GLU A 452 -29.13 -0.89 -4.27
N LEU A 453 -29.69 -1.94 -3.65
CA LEU A 453 -28.99 -3.23 -3.50
C LEU A 453 -28.64 -3.86 -4.86
N LYS A 454 -29.56 -3.78 -5.83
CA LYS A 454 -29.27 -4.23 -7.21
C LYS A 454 -28.20 -3.35 -7.87
N THR A 455 -28.22 -2.04 -7.62
CA THR A 455 -27.15 -1.13 -8.07
C THR A 455 -25.80 -1.47 -7.41
N LEU A 456 -25.77 -1.85 -6.14
CA LEU A 456 -24.54 -2.26 -5.43
C LEU A 456 -23.87 -3.46 -6.10
N ALA A 457 -24.65 -4.48 -6.50
CA ALA A 457 -24.12 -5.60 -7.29
C ALA A 457 -23.55 -5.13 -8.65
N GLU A 458 -24.19 -4.16 -9.28
CA GLU A 458 -23.72 -3.59 -10.55
C GLU A 458 -22.45 -2.73 -10.37
N VAL A 459 -22.31 -2.04 -9.24
CA VAL A 459 -21.09 -1.34 -8.84
C VAL A 459 -19.94 -2.34 -8.77
N ASP A 460 -20.09 -3.44 -8.04
CA ASP A 460 -19.04 -4.45 -7.95
C ASP A 460 -18.70 -5.03 -9.34
N ALA A 461 -19.72 -5.48 -10.09
CA ALA A 461 -19.50 -6.08 -11.41
C ALA A 461 -18.80 -5.14 -12.42
N SER A 462 -19.10 -3.84 -12.39
CA SER A 462 -18.66 -2.88 -13.40
C SER A 462 -17.48 -2.01 -12.99
N VAL A 463 -17.31 -1.67 -11.71
CA VAL A 463 -16.26 -0.79 -11.22
C VAL A 463 -14.99 -1.56 -10.86
N THR A 464 -15.11 -2.79 -10.36
CA THR A 464 -13.95 -3.64 -9.98
C THR A 464 -12.87 -3.76 -11.06
N PRO A 465 -13.18 -3.97 -12.36
CA PRO A 465 -12.15 -4.02 -13.40
C PRO A 465 -11.40 -2.70 -13.67
N ILE A 466 -11.91 -1.58 -13.14
CA ILE A 466 -11.32 -0.24 -13.26
C ILE A 466 -10.59 0.13 -11.96
N MET A 467 -11.06 -0.38 -10.83
CA MET A 467 -10.55 -0.09 -9.50
C MET A 467 -10.67 -1.36 -8.64
N LYS A 468 -9.60 -2.15 -8.57
CA LYS A 468 -9.58 -3.44 -7.84
C LYS A 468 -10.00 -3.29 -6.37
N ALA A 469 -9.58 -2.20 -5.72
CA ALA A 469 -9.95 -1.89 -4.33
C ALA A 469 -11.48 -1.78 -4.10
N ALA A 470 -12.28 -1.56 -5.16
CA ALA A 470 -13.73 -1.50 -5.10
C ALA A 470 -14.41 -2.88 -5.08
N GLN A 471 -13.68 -3.97 -5.30
CA GLN A 471 -14.25 -5.32 -5.26
C GLN A 471 -14.93 -5.56 -3.93
N LEU A 472 -16.18 -6.01 -3.96
CA LEU A 472 -16.96 -6.28 -2.75
C LEU A 472 -17.00 -7.77 -2.43
N TYR A 473 -16.78 -8.09 -1.16
CA TYR A 473 -17.13 -9.37 -0.57
C TYR A 473 -18.36 -9.19 0.31
N ILE A 474 -19.33 -10.09 0.17
CA ILE A 474 -20.71 -9.82 0.59
C ILE A 474 -21.24 -10.99 1.41
N ALA A 475 -22.07 -10.68 2.40
CA ALA A 475 -22.97 -11.63 3.06
C ALA A 475 -24.42 -11.18 2.87
N GLY A 476 -25.36 -12.13 2.77
CA GLY A 476 -26.79 -11.83 2.65
C GLY A 476 -27.30 -11.47 1.24
N LEU A 477 -26.40 -11.43 0.25
CA LEU A 477 -26.73 -11.16 -1.16
C LEU A 477 -26.09 -12.24 -2.05
N SER A 478 -26.80 -12.70 -3.06
CA SER A 478 -26.24 -13.49 -4.16
C SER A 478 -26.57 -12.83 -5.49
N TYR A 479 -25.59 -12.73 -6.38
CA TYR A 479 -25.81 -12.18 -7.71
C TYR A 479 -25.02 -12.90 -8.79
N THR A 480 -25.52 -12.78 -10.02
CA THR A 480 -24.88 -13.32 -11.23
C THR A 480 -24.52 -12.17 -12.15
N PHE A 481 -23.29 -12.16 -12.68
CA PHE A 481 -22.87 -11.18 -13.68
C PHE A 481 -22.08 -11.81 -14.82
N ASN A 482 -22.11 -11.16 -15.98
CA ASN A 482 -21.31 -11.56 -17.14
C ASN A 482 -20.34 -10.43 -17.52
N PRO A 483 -19.02 -10.64 -17.43
CA PRO A 483 -18.03 -9.60 -17.67
C PRO A 483 -17.99 -9.11 -19.12
N ASN A 484 -18.55 -9.88 -20.07
CA ASN A 484 -18.60 -9.53 -21.49
C ASN A 484 -19.78 -8.61 -21.84
N ARG A 485 -20.71 -8.35 -20.90
CA ARG A 485 -21.84 -7.44 -21.11
C ARG A 485 -21.40 -5.98 -21.09
N LEU A 486 -22.28 -5.12 -21.59
CA LEU A 486 -22.10 -3.67 -21.53
C LEU A 486 -21.78 -3.23 -20.10
N ILE A 487 -20.75 -2.39 -19.93
CA ILE A 487 -20.41 -1.79 -18.63
C ILE A 487 -21.63 -1.06 -18.04
N PHE A 488 -21.80 -1.17 -16.73
CA PHE A 488 -22.99 -0.72 -15.99
C PHE A 488 -24.27 -1.48 -16.34
N ASN A 489 -24.18 -2.65 -17.00
CA ASN A 489 -25.27 -3.60 -17.21
C ASN A 489 -24.73 -5.04 -17.21
N LYS A 490 -23.80 -5.37 -16.32
CA LYS A 490 -23.18 -6.69 -16.25
C LYS A 490 -23.99 -7.68 -15.42
N VAL A 491 -24.73 -7.20 -14.43
CA VAL A 491 -25.51 -8.05 -13.53
C VAL A 491 -26.80 -8.49 -14.20
N THR A 492 -27.12 -9.78 -14.08
CA THR A 492 -28.31 -10.40 -14.65
C THR A 492 -29.32 -10.80 -13.59
N GLU A 493 -28.86 -11.17 -12.39
CA GLU A 493 -29.68 -11.68 -11.30
C GLU A 493 -29.14 -11.19 -9.98
N VAL A 494 -30.04 -10.84 -9.06
CA VAL A 494 -29.70 -10.43 -7.69
C VAL A 494 -30.81 -10.91 -6.77
N TYR A 495 -30.43 -11.63 -5.72
CA TYR A 495 -31.29 -12.20 -4.70
C TYR A 495 -30.73 -11.89 -3.31
N LEU A 496 -31.60 -11.85 -2.31
CA LEU A 496 -31.14 -12.02 -0.94
C LEU A 496 -30.80 -13.50 -0.75
N GLN A 497 -29.71 -13.78 -0.04
CA GLN A 497 -29.31 -15.14 0.30
C GLN A 497 -29.39 -15.32 1.82
N ASN A 498 -30.19 -16.27 2.27
CA ASN A 498 -30.30 -16.63 3.68
C ASN A 498 -29.09 -17.47 4.12
N PRO A 499 -28.83 -17.60 5.44
CA PRO A 499 -27.73 -18.42 5.96
C PRO A 499 -27.77 -19.90 5.55
N ASP A 500 -28.94 -20.44 5.19
CA ASP A 500 -29.10 -21.80 4.68
C ASP A 500 -28.86 -21.93 3.15
N GLY A 501 -28.49 -20.83 2.50
CA GLY A 501 -28.27 -20.73 1.05
C GLY A 501 -29.53 -20.50 0.22
N SER A 502 -30.72 -20.46 0.84
CA SER A 502 -31.97 -20.19 0.11
C SER A 502 -32.03 -18.75 -0.42
N LEU A 503 -32.65 -18.58 -1.59
CA LEU A 503 -32.73 -17.30 -2.29
C LEU A 503 -34.12 -16.67 -2.18
N GLU A 504 -34.16 -15.36 -1.90
CA GLU A 504 -35.38 -14.54 -1.85
C GLU A 504 -35.30 -13.38 -2.86
N GLU A 505 -36.44 -13.08 -3.51
CA GLU A 505 -36.54 -11.92 -4.41
C GLU A 505 -36.46 -10.59 -3.66
N ILE A 506 -35.76 -9.62 -4.25
CA ILE A 506 -35.65 -8.27 -3.70
C ILE A 506 -36.81 -7.39 -4.17
N ASP A 507 -37.57 -6.83 -3.23
CA ASP A 507 -38.54 -5.76 -3.47
C ASP A 507 -37.82 -4.43 -3.65
N ASP A 508 -37.94 -3.85 -4.85
CA ASP A 508 -37.24 -2.62 -5.25
C ASP A 508 -37.49 -1.43 -4.32
N ASN A 509 -38.66 -1.36 -3.65
CA ASN A 509 -39.05 -0.21 -2.84
C ASN A 509 -38.86 -0.43 -1.34
N LYS A 510 -38.60 -1.67 -0.90
CA LYS A 510 -38.34 -1.98 0.50
C LYS A 510 -36.97 -1.47 0.92
N LEU A 511 -36.87 -0.93 2.14
CA LEU A 511 -35.59 -0.61 2.77
C LEU A 511 -35.01 -1.86 3.43
N TYR A 512 -33.73 -2.09 3.15
CA TYR A 512 -32.95 -3.20 3.67
C TYR A 512 -31.77 -2.65 4.44
N ARG A 513 -31.59 -3.16 5.66
CA ARG A 513 -30.48 -2.79 6.52
C ARG A 513 -29.19 -3.41 5.99
N LEU A 514 -28.17 -2.57 5.81
CA LEU A 514 -26.85 -2.94 5.34
C LEU A 514 -25.79 -2.52 6.37
N VAL A 515 -24.80 -3.39 6.59
CA VAL A 515 -23.63 -3.10 7.41
C VAL A 515 -22.36 -3.17 6.58
N GLY A 516 -21.40 -2.30 6.88
CA GLY A 516 -20.06 -2.35 6.29
C GLY A 516 -19.11 -1.46 7.08
N GLY A 517 -17.85 -1.48 6.69
CA GLY A 517 -16.85 -0.56 7.23
C GLY A 517 -17.15 0.91 6.92
N LEU A 518 -16.73 1.83 7.79
CA LEU A 518 -16.82 3.28 7.54
C LEU A 518 -16.16 3.67 6.21
N TYR A 519 -15.06 3.01 5.84
CA TYR A 519 -14.39 3.17 4.55
C TYR A 519 -15.34 2.98 3.36
N ALA A 520 -16.20 1.95 3.40
CA ALA A 520 -17.16 1.68 2.32
C ALA A 520 -18.12 2.86 2.10
N GLY A 521 -18.56 3.52 3.18
CA GLY A 521 -19.36 4.74 3.09
C GLY A 521 -18.57 5.93 2.53
N GLN A 522 -17.34 6.13 2.99
CA GLN A 522 -16.46 7.22 2.57
C GLN A 522 -16.04 7.13 1.09
N MET A 523 -16.00 5.91 0.52
CA MET A 523 -15.63 5.69 -0.88
C MET A 523 -16.77 5.92 -1.90
N LEU A 524 -18.02 6.09 -1.45
CA LEU A 524 -19.16 6.27 -2.36
C LEU A 524 -19.03 7.42 -3.36
N PRO A 525 -18.49 8.61 -3.01
CA PRO A 525 -18.24 9.67 -3.98
C PRO A 525 -17.27 9.25 -5.09
N VAL A 526 -16.19 8.55 -4.74
CA VAL A 526 -15.20 8.04 -5.71
C VAL A 526 -15.86 7.03 -6.66
N ILE A 527 -16.67 6.12 -6.13
CA ILE A 527 -17.44 5.15 -6.93
C ILE A 527 -18.44 5.86 -7.87
N ASN A 528 -19.14 6.88 -7.36
CA ASN A 528 -20.05 7.68 -8.16
C ASN A 528 -19.32 8.35 -9.33
N ASP A 529 -18.14 8.91 -9.09
CA ASP A 529 -17.31 9.55 -10.11
C ASP A 529 -16.80 8.53 -11.15
N LYS A 530 -16.32 7.35 -10.73
CA LYS A 530 -15.90 6.26 -11.63
C LYS A 530 -17.05 5.73 -12.50
N SER A 531 -18.29 5.86 -12.04
CA SER A 531 -19.49 5.50 -12.82
C SER A 531 -20.10 6.65 -13.61
N PHE A 532 -19.47 7.84 -13.64
CA PHE A 532 -20.03 9.06 -14.25
C PHE A 532 -21.42 9.44 -13.70
N GLY A 533 -21.69 9.09 -12.44
CA GLY A 533 -22.99 9.26 -11.79
C GLY A 533 -24.09 8.29 -12.25
N LEU A 534 -23.76 7.28 -13.06
CA LEU A 534 -24.75 6.33 -13.59
C LEU A 534 -25.16 5.27 -12.56
N LEU A 535 -24.26 4.89 -11.65
CA LEU A 535 -24.50 3.93 -10.57
C LEU A 535 -24.64 4.66 -9.23
N SER A 536 -25.73 5.42 -9.09
CA SER A 536 -25.99 6.19 -7.86
C SER A 536 -26.59 5.32 -6.75
N ILE A 537 -25.95 5.33 -5.59
CA ILE A 537 -26.41 4.73 -4.33
C ILE A 537 -26.48 5.86 -3.31
N VAL A 538 -27.62 6.01 -2.65
CA VAL A 538 -27.80 7.03 -1.60
C VAL A 538 -28.14 6.31 -0.30
N PRO A 539 -27.16 6.02 0.57
CA PRO A 539 -27.45 5.40 1.87
C PRO A 539 -28.46 6.22 2.68
N LYS A 540 -29.34 5.53 3.39
CA LYS A 540 -30.38 6.15 4.20
C LYS A 540 -30.29 5.71 5.66
N ASN A 541 -30.87 6.50 6.56
CA ASN A 541 -31.16 6.06 7.91
C ASN A 541 -32.41 5.15 7.92
N LYS A 542 -32.78 4.65 9.10
CA LYS A 542 -33.96 3.80 9.28
C LYS A 542 -35.29 4.46 8.86
N ALA A 543 -35.37 5.79 8.96
CA ALA A 543 -36.54 6.56 8.54
C ALA A 543 -36.61 6.78 7.01
N GLY A 544 -35.59 6.33 6.26
CA GLY A 544 -35.50 6.50 4.81
C GLY A 544 -34.92 7.85 4.37
N GLU A 545 -34.35 8.62 5.30
CA GLU A 545 -33.72 9.91 5.00
C GLU A 545 -32.26 9.69 4.57
N PRO A 546 -31.75 10.42 3.56
CA PRO A 546 -30.36 10.29 3.13
C PRO A 546 -29.35 10.56 4.24
N VAL A 547 -28.34 9.70 4.35
CA VAL A 547 -27.18 9.88 5.23
C VAL A 547 -26.16 10.75 4.51
N VAL A 548 -25.69 11.80 5.19
CA VAL A 548 -24.65 12.70 4.70
C VAL A 548 -23.34 12.48 5.46
N ASN A 549 -23.42 12.31 6.78
CA ASN A 549 -22.28 11.98 7.63
C ASN A 549 -22.34 10.51 8.04
N PHE A 550 -21.40 9.70 7.57
CA PHE A 550 -21.33 8.27 7.90
C PHE A 550 -20.85 8.01 9.32
N GLU A 551 -20.13 8.94 9.96
CA GLU A 551 -19.72 8.80 11.36
C GLU A 551 -20.93 8.76 12.30
N ASP A 552 -22.02 9.45 11.94
CA ASP A 552 -23.29 9.40 12.70
C ASP A 552 -23.97 8.03 12.64
N GLN A 553 -23.52 7.14 11.74
CA GLN A 553 -24.06 5.80 11.54
C GLN A 553 -23.16 4.70 12.12
N ILE A 554 -22.11 5.07 12.86
CA ILE A 554 -21.22 4.13 13.54
C ILE A 554 -22.00 3.30 14.56
N ILE A 555 -21.83 1.99 14.47
CA ILE A 555 -22.39 1.03 15.42
C ILE A 555 -21.54 1.06 16.69
N ARG A 556 -22.22 1.15 17.84
CA ARG A 556 -21.59 1.13 19.17
C ARG A 556 -22.10 -0.04 19.99
N ASP A 557 -21.23 -0.58 20.83
CA ASP A 557 -21.58 -1.63 21.78
C ASP A 557 -22.28 -1.09 23.03
N HIS A 558 -22.64 -1.98 23.97
CA HIS A 558 -23.30 -1.62 25.23
C HIS A 558 -22.46 -0.73 26.17
N ASN A 559 -21.15 -0.58 25.91
CA ASN A 559 -20.26 0.31 26.64
C ASN A 559 -19.98 1.61 25.85
N ASP A 560 -20.78 1.90 24.82
CA ASP A 560 -20.64 3.06 23.93
C ASP A 560 -19.33 3.08 23.12
N ARG A 561 -18.67 1.92 22.95
CA ARG A 561 -17.45 1.80 22.14
C ARG A 561 -17.80 1.51 20.69
N GLU A 562 -17.07 2.11 19.76
CA GLU A 562 -17.25 1.79 18.34
C GLU A 562 -16.91 0.31 18.07
N VAL A 563 -17.74 -0.38 17.29
CA VAL A 563 -17.46 -1.77 16.89
C VAL A 563 -16.46 -1.75 15.73
N LYS A 564 -15.21 -2.14 15.99
CA LYS A 564 -14.12 -2.14 15.01
C LYS A 564 -14.16 -3.36 14.09
N GLU A 565 -13.79 -3.20 12.82
CA GLU A 565 -13.78 -4.27 11.81
C GLU A 565 -12.92 -5.47 12.22
N TRP A 566 -11.65 -5.26 12.59
CA TRP A 566 -10.78 -6.35 13.04
C TRP A 566 -11.32 -7.05 14.29
N TYR A 567 -11.90 -6.29 15.21
CA TYR A 567 -12.43 -6.84 16.46
C TYR A 567 -13.69 -7.67 16.19
N ALA A 568 -14.52 -7.28 15.22
CA ALA A 568 -15.64 -8.09 14.74
C ALA A 568 -15.17 -9.45 14.23
N ILE A 569 -14.06 -9.49 13.46
CA ILE A 569 -13.44 -10.74 12.99
C ILE A 569 -12.95 -11.57 14.18
N ALA A 570 -12.24 -10.96 15.13
CA ALA A 570 -11.72 -11.67 16.31
C ALA A 570 -12.84 -12.31 17.13
N GLN A 571 -13.92 -11.57 17.43
CA GLN A 571 -15.08 -12.09 18.14
C GLN A 571 -15.78 -13.21 17.38
N TYR A 572 -15.86 -13.11 16.04
CA TYR A 572 -16.49 -14.13 15.24
C TYR A 572 -15.69 -15.43 15.23
N LEU A 573 -14.37 -15.35 15.05
CA LEU A 573 -13.46 -16.50 15.14
C LEU A 573 -13.56 -17.21 16.51
N GLN A 574 -13.61 -16.44 17.60
CA GLN A 574 -13.78 -16.97 18.96
C GLN A 574 -15.15 -17.65 19.19
N SER A 575 -16.15 -17.32 18.36
CA SER A 575 -17.53 -17.82 18.51
C SER A 575 -17.74 -19.22 17.93
N PHE A 576 -16.79 -19.72 17.13
CA PHE A 576 -16.93 -21.03 16.50
C PHE A 576 -16.89 -22.18 17.49
N GLU A 577 -17.59 -23.25 17.14
CA GLU A 577 -17.61 -24.48 17.95
C GLU A 577 -16.18 -25.01 18.13
N PRO A 578 -15.75 -25.24 19.38
CA PRO A 578 -14.40 -25.67 19.65
C PRO A 578 -14.21 -27.16 19.38
N ASP A 579 -13.02 -27.53 18.89
CA ASP A 579 -12.51 -28.90 18.94
C ASP A 579 -11.29 -28.94 19.87
N ASN A 580 -11.27 -29.91 20.78
CA ASN A 580 -10.26 -30.02 21.84
C ASN A 580 -10.01 -28.71 22.63
N GLY A 581 -11.07 -27.90 22.82
CA GLY A 581 -11.03 -26.67 23.62
C GLY A 581 -10.54 -25.43 22.88
N LYS A 582 -10.30 -25.50 21.56
CA LYS A 582 -9.91 -24.36 20.72
C LYS A 582 -10.96 -24.15 19.60
N PRO A 583 -11.49 -22.93 19.38
CA PRO A 583 -12.38 -22.63 18.26
C PRO A 583 -11.74 -23.05 16.92
N ILE A 584 -12.50 -23.72 16.06
CA ILE A 584 -12.01 -24.13 14.73
C ILE A 584 -12.80 -23.42 13.64
N ILE A 585 -12.08 -22.84 12.66
CA ILE A 585 -12.70 -22.26 11.48
C ILE A 585 -13.39 -23.38 10.67
N PRO A 586 -14.71 -23.31 10.44
CA PRO A 586 -15.43 -24.36 9.71
C PRO A 586 -14.98 -24.50 8.25
N ASP A 587 -15.05 -25.73 7.72
CA ASP A 587 -14.84 -26.04 6.28
C ASP A 587 -15.74 -25.21 5.34
N TYR A 588 -16.83 -24.64 5.87
CA TYR A 588 -17.64 -23.65 5.15
C TYR A 588 -16.79 -22.51 4.57
N TYR A 589 -15.71 -22.09 5.26
CA TYR A 589 -14.81 -21.03 4.78
C TYR A 589 -13.63 -21.55 3.94
N SER A 590 -13.60 -22.83 3.55
CA SER A 590 -12.56 -23.37 2.67
C SER A 590 -12.89 -23.22 1.17
N GLN A 591 -14.08 -22.70 0.83
CA GLN A 591 -14.56 -22.59 -0.55
C GLN A 591 -15.60 -21.46 -0.70
N ALA A 592 -15.87 -21.08 -1.95
CA ALA A 592 -16.93 -20.13 -2.29
C ALA A 592 -18.34 -20.69 -2.00
N GLN A 593 -19.28 -19.80 -1.70
CA GLN A 593 -20.64 -20.08 -1.24
C GLN A 593 -21.72 -19.63 -2.23
N GLY A 594 -21.32 -19.22 -3.45
CA GLY A 594 -22.24 -18.82 -4.50
C GLY A 594 -22.85 -17.43 -4.27
N ARG A 595 -22.16 -16.56 -3.54
CA ARG A 595 -22.55 -15.16 -3.31
C ARG A 595 -22.24 -14.30 -4.53
N LYS A 596 -21.20 -14.67 -5.30
CA LYS A 596 -20.81 -14.00 -6.55
C LYS A 596 -20.60 -15.02 -7.67
N ASN A 597 -21.51 -15.03 -8.64
CA ASN A 597 -21.53 -16.00 -9.72
C ASN A 597 -21.18 -15.35 -11.07
N ILE A 598 -20.22 -15.94 -11.79
CA ILE A 598 -19.70 -15.39 -13.06
C ILE A 598 -20.20 -16.22 -14.25
N GLU A 599 -20.87 -15.58 -15.21
CA GLU A 599 -21.25 -16.18 -16.47
C GLU A 599 -20.35 -15.69 -17.62
N HIS A 600 -19.61 -16.59 -18.27
CA HIS A 600 -18.68 -16.22 -19.35
C HIS A 600 -19.27 -16.27 -20.77
N SER A 601 -20.58 -16.42 -20.91
CA SER A 601 -21.23 -16.57 -22.22
C SER A 601 -21.01 -15.34 -23.11
N LYS A 602 -20.49 -15.57 -24.32
CA LYS A 602 -20.34 -14.53 -25.38
C LYS A 602 -21.48 -14.56 -26.39
N ASN A 603 -22.52 -15.37 -26.14
CA ASN A 603 -23.68 -15.45 -27.03
C ASN A 603 -24.44 -14.11 -27.01
N ILE A 604 -24.80 -13.60 -28.19
CA ILE A 604 -25.49 -12.30 -28.30
C ILE A 604 -26.76 -12.21 -27.44
N PHE A 605 -27.53 -13.29 -27.30
CA PHE A 605 -28.71 -13.33 -26.45
C PHE A 605 -28.35 -13.17 -24.96
N ALA A 606 -27.26 -13.79 -24.51
CA ALA A 606 -26.76 -13.61 -23.14
C ALA A 606 -26.29 -12.17 -22.90
N LEU A 607 -25.62 -11.57 -23.90
CA LEU A 607 -25.09 -10.21 -23.82
C LEU A 607 -26.17 -9.12 -23.75
N ILE A 608 -27.35 -9.35 -24.32
CA ILE A 608 -28.46 -8.37 -24.38
C ILE A 608 -29.64 -8.70 -23.46
N SER A 609 -29.60 -9.85 -22.78
CA SER A 609 -30.69 -10.30 -21.88
C SER A 609 -30.85 -9.36 -20.68
N LYS A 610 -32.04 -9.32 -20.06
CA LYS A 610 -32.31 -8.57 -18.82
C LYS A 610 -31.67 -7.16 -18.79
N PRO A 611 -31.92 -6.30 -19.79
CA PRO A 611 -31.26 -5.00 -19.85
C PRO A 611 -31.81 -4.06 -18.78
N ASN A 612 -30.93 -3.37 -18.07
CA ASN A 612 -31.30 -2.29 -17.19
C ASN A 612 -31.59 -0.98 -17.97
N LYS A 613 -31.93 0.10 -17.27
CA LYS A 613 -32.28 1.39 -17.89
C LYS A 613 -31.13 1.99 -18.71
N ILE A 614 -29.88 1.78 -18.29
CA ILE A 614 -28.69 2.26 -18.99
C ILE A 614 -28.54 1.52 -20.32
N ALA A 615 -28.59 0.19 -20.29
CA ALA A 615 -28.52 -0.62 -21.51
C ALA A 615 -29.67 -0.34 -22.47
N LEU A 616 -30.91 -0.20 -21.96
CA LEU A 616 -32.06 0.17 -22.79
C LEU A 616 -31.86 1.52 -23.50
N ALA A 617 -31.29 2.52 -22.83
CA ALA A 617 -30.99 3.81 -23.43
C ALA A 617 -29.92 3.68 -24.53
N VAL A 618 -28.84 2.94 -24.27
CA VAL A 618 -27.78 2.68 -25.25
C VAL A 618 -28.31 1.90 -26.46
N TYR A 619 -29.08 0.83 -26.24
CA TYR A 619 -29.66 0.04 -27.32
C TYR A 619 -30.62 0.88 -28.16
N SER A 620 -31.44 1.71 -27.53
CA SER A 620 -32.35 2.63 -28.23
C SER A 620 -31.59 3.63 -29.11
N LEU A 621 -30.47 4.18 -28.62
CA LEU A 621 -29.60 5.08 -29.38
C LEU A 621 -28.96 4.35 -30.57
N VAL A 622 -28.44 3.14 -30.37
CA VAL A 622 -27.86 2.32 -31.45
C VAL A 622 -28.90 2.01 -32.52
N ILE A 623 -30.11 1.62 -32.13
CA ILE A 623 -31.23 1.38 -33.06
C ILE A 623 -31.57 2.65 -33.84
N LEU A 624 -31.64 3.81 -33.17
CA LEU A 624 -31.91 5.10 -33.82
C LEU A 624 -30.84 5.45 -34.87
N ILE A 625 -29.56 5.23 -34.55
CA ILE A 625 -28.45 5.46 -35.48
C ILE A 625 -28.56 4.53 -36.69
N ILE A 626 -28.85 3.25 -36.48
CA ILE A 626 -29.02 2.28 -37.56
C ILE A 626 -30.19 2.70 -38.48
N LEU A 627 -31.33 3.09 -37.91
CA LEU A 627 -32.48 3.58 -38.68
C LEU A 627 -32.12 4.85 -39.48
N LEU A 628 -31.36 5.77 -38.90
CA LEU A 628 -30.92 7.00 -39.58
C LEU A 628 -29.96 6.68 -40.74
N LEU A 629 -29.03 5.75 -40.56
CA LEU A 629 -28.13 5.28 -41.62
C LEU A 629 -28.89 4.58 -42.74
N LEU A 630 -29.88 3.73 -42.42
CA LEU A 630 -30.74 3.08 -43.41
C LEU A 630 -31.57 4.10 -44.20
N LEU A 631 -32.08 5.16 -43.55
CA LEU A 631 -32.80 6.25 -44.21
C LEU A 631 -31.90 7.06 -45.14
N ILE A 632 -30.66 7.36 -44.72
CA ILE A 632 -29.67 8.03 -45.57
C ILE A 632 -29.35 7.15 -46.77
N PHE A 633 -29.07 5.86 -46.56
CA PHE A 633 -28.79 4.91 -47.63
C PHE A 633 -29.96 4.82 -48.61
N ALA A 634 -31.20 4.72 -48.12
CA ALA A 634 -32.39 4.70 -48.96
C ALA A 634 -32.55 6.00 -49.78
N LYS A 635 -32.28 7.18 -49.19
CA LYS A 635 -32.30 8.46 -49.90
C LYS A 635 -31.20 8.55 -50.96
N VAL A 636 -29.98 8.10 -50.65
CA VAL A 636 -28.86 8.06 -51.60
C VAL A 636 -29.15 7.09 -52.74
N ALA A 637 -29.61 5.88 -52.45
CA ALA A 637 -30.00 4.89 -53.45
C ALA A 637 -31.14 5.40 -54.36
N LYS A 638 -32.13 6.10 -53.80
CA LYS A 638 -33.21 6.75 -54.57
C LYS A 638 -32.67 7.86 -55.48
N ARG A 639 -31.70 8.66 -55.00
CA ARG A 639 -31.06 9.74 -55.77
C ARG A 639 -30.16 9.20 -56.88
N ILE A 640 -29.40 8.12 -56.63
CA ILE A 640 -28.62 7.43 -57.66
C ILE A 640 -29.55 6.89 -58.75
N ARG A 641 -30.66 6.23 -58.37
CA ARG A 641 -31.67 5.74 -59.33
C ARG A 641 -32.37 6.85 -60.12
N SER A 642 -32.45 8.07 -59.60
CA SER A 642 -33.01 9.21 -60.32
C SER A 642 -32.01 9.94 -61.22
N ILE A 643 -30.71 9.71 -61.05
CA ILE A 643 -29.64 10.25 -61.91
C ILE A 643 -29.30 9.25 -63.04
N SER A 644 -29.57 7.95 -62.83
CA SER A 644 -29.40 6.90 -63.84
C SER A 644 -30.60 6.72 -64.78
N LYS A 645 -31.60 7.58 -64.70
CA LYS A 645 -32.73 7.72 -65.63
C LYS A 645 -32.66 9.11 -66.23
#